data_AF-A0A957R7Y3-F1
#
_entry.id   AF-A0A957R7Y3-F1
#
_cell.length_a   1.000
_cell.length_b   1.000
_cell.length_c   1.000
_cell.angle_alpha   90.00
_cell.angle_beta   90.00
_cell.angle_gamma   90.00
#
_symmetry.space_group_name_H-M   'P 1'
#
loop_
_entity.id
_entity.type
_entity.pdbx_description
1 polymer ?
#
loop_
_entity_poly.entity_id
_entity_poly.type
_entity_poly.pdbx_seq_one_letter_code
_entity_poly.pdbx_strand_id
1 'polypeptide(L)'
;MGLFLSARAATRTVAPAIASGVAADAGVTQRKTIRTIAIVVGVIYFASSLFIFRGVAASIPQVLDGTAVINGDELVPFFNPTSQLIDQAAGKFNQLTNGYEFRVRYAFLTTWMRYYKVLPFAIILVIPSIAYAGYLAVSWFLCASFKALSPTVVYTASASPVAVIFLIMTYSKITHFYTLVLGFSMFLIAAVLVTYGLIFATHRAYWYIAAAAVITLFNPAVHYLILFALYQSMTVGGLILLEMWRFLKSGLLRSTFKVRRWLPYLNPKTIWRYRDAIMGATFTRAVMAMVVLGVFALLPYGLFVKFVALRGVPNLSETVPGDFYFITDASIAWKHLLALDMAGIMDKMMTGDYLAKEPRYANVFYTIMIMLPLFLPVMRRTVFDTPERRKFVFVIYLNVFFSMWATLGYSEPEWLPTFHRTIALISRTAYGMQSTIGDLVLMITSTIVQVLRFPHRFELILFMVACILMPISLTMIIQWLQGWLRRLGDGEATGIQALSRKATLVLAMPLLTLFFMVPLFSSWQYRDTFFSGNMMNFLAPYPVTPLKEVKNELLKRPPGKVVVLPPTETAKVIVDIAGVEHKFIDKFHLYYLDLPSFYYGLTGDSDNKYEFFLLLRALYYQQDWWVNIARDLDVRYIVINRELIANTVGGAEYLREIEKVIIPELDQLPEYLQRIYENESYVVYEFTDLPKAPRVPLFIDTGWSDFIKVLSSDLNLTRYYDLRHTVVSDDLTEYDSLALVTDDPHAAALDLYIKADPSKFFSPASNIYAFSPETIPSSYYLSPMFRLFQFFSDSKWNRLNMITPGLFGTIKGSFIGVPRATRFRIAANFPASGEYHILLRGAATVNEIGLTARTLGYDKEIELRATPDALTFFDQRKVFSAGRSALDIAEYTADELELLIPTDVVAINNRYKYFDLGTVEAKKGKHTFYFDKKDGNPLLVEGILVIPEEEYQKLSIPENVHLLDSSTGLCCGSVKQDETWH
;
A
#
# COMPACT_ATOMS: atom_id res chain seq x y z
N MET A 1 -12.75 -25.09 -13.67
CA MET A 1 -12.51 -26.41 -14.31
C MET A 1 -13.47 -26.72 -15.46
N GLY A 2 -14.79 -26.48 -15.36
CA GLY A 2 -15.76 -26.79 -16.44
C GLY A 2 -15.58 -26.03 -17.77
N LEU A 3 -15.00 -24.82 -17.74
CA LEU A 3 -14.76 -24.00 -18.94
C LEU A 3 -13.63 -24.51 -19.85
N PHE A 4 -12.64 -25.24 -19.31
CA PHE A 4 -11.47 -25.72 -20.07
C PHE A 4 -11.63 -27.16 -20.57
N LEU A 5 -12.62 -27.91 -20.07
CA LEU A 5 -12.92 -29.29 -20.50
C LEU A 5 -13.99 -29.35 -21.61
N SER A 6 -14.63 -28.23 -21.96
CA SER A 6 -15.66 -28.14 -23.00
C SER A 6 -15.09 -27.74 -24.39
N ALA A 7 -14.06 -28.43 -24.86
CA ALA A 7 -13.60 -28.36 -26.25
C ALA A 7 -14.46 -29.26 -27.18
N ARG A 8 -15.79 -29.23 -27.04
CA ARG A 8 -16.68 -30.25 -27.62
C ARG A 8 -17.41 -29.86 -28.92
N ALA A 9 -17.24 -28.65 -29.46
CA ALA A 9 -18.21 -28.15 -30.45
C ALA A 9 -17.71 -27.50 -31.76
N ALA A 10 -16.44 -27.63 -32.19
CA ALA A 10 -15.96 -26.85 -33.35
C ALA A 10 -15.07 -27.58 -34.38
N THR A 11 -15.25 -28.89 -34.59
CA THR A 11 -14.59 -29.59 -35.72
C THR A 11 -15.50 -30.67 -36.30
N ARG A 12 -16.37 -30.30 -37.25
CA ARG A 12 -16.94 -31.24 -38.23
C ARG A 12 -16.69 -30.68 -39.62
N THR A 13 -15.69 -31.22 -40.29
CA THR A 13 -15.53 -31.15 -41.75
C THR A 13 -15.45 -32.60 -42.23
N VAL A 14 -16.37 -32.99 -43.09
CA VAL A 14 -16.51 -34.35 -43.62
C VAL A 14 -15.45 -34.57 -44.71
N ALA A 15 -14.61 -35.59 -44.54
CA ALA A 15 -13.63 -36.09 -45.51
C ALA A 15 -13.70 -37.63 -45.53
N PRO A 16 -13.33 -38.30 -46.65
CA PRO A 16 -13.74 -39.67 -46.96
C PRO A 16 -13.09 -40.75 -46.06
N ALA A 17 -13.83 -41.83 -45.86
CA ALA A 17 -13.82 -42.71 -44.68
C ALA A 17 -12.55 -43.55 -44.39
N ILE A 18 -11.54 -43.57 -45.27
CA ILE A 18 -10.35 -44.43 -45.09
C ILE A 18 -9.12 -43.61 -44.63
N ALA A 19 -8.99 -42.35 -45.08
CA ALA A 19 -7.96 -41.42 -44.58
C ALA A 19 -8.34 -40.78 -43.22
N SER A 20 -9.63 -40.82 -42.86
CA SER A 20 -10.14 -40.30 -41.60
C SER A 20 -9.77 -41.16 -40.39
N GLY A 21 -9.56 -42.47 -40.56
CA GLY A 21 -9.22 -43.38 -39.46
C GLY A 21 -7.81 -43.13 -38.90
N VAL A 22 -6.81 -43.05 -39.78
CA VAL A 22 -5.40 -42.83 -39.39
C VAL A 22 -5.17 -41.41 -38.85
N ALA A 23 -5.84 -40.40 -39.42
CA ALA A 23 -5.77 -39.03 -38.92
C ALA A 23 -6.53 -38.86 -37.59
N ALA A 24 -7.64 -39.57 -37.39
CA ALA A 24 -8.36 -39.60 -36.12
C ALA A 24 -7.53 -40.30 -35.03
N ASP A 25 -6.90 -41.43 -35.32
CA ASP A 25 -6.03 -42.15 -34.37
C ASP A 25 -4.79 -41.33 -33.98
N ALA A 26 -4.15 -40.67 -34.95
CA ALA A 26 -3.04 -39.76 -34.67
C ALA A 26 -3.47 -38.57 -33.78
N GLY A 27 -4.66 -38.01 -34.04
CA GLY A 27 -5.25 -36.93 -33.23
C GLY A 27 -5.66 -37.37 -31.82
N VAL A 28 -6.16 -38.60 -31.65
CA VAL A 28 -6.49 -39.20 -30.34
C VAL A 28 -5.22 -39.45 -29.54
N THR A 29 -4.17 -39.96 -30.17
CA THR A 29 -2.87 -40.23 -29.55
C THR A 29 -2.20 -38.93 -29.07
N GLN A 30 -2.19 -37.88 -29.90
CA GLN A 30 -1.64 -36.58 -29.55
C GLN A 30 -2.40 -35.93 -28.38
N ARG A 31 -3.74 -36.00 -28.36
CA ARG A 31 -4.56 -35.50 -27.24
C ARG A 31 -4.28 -36.24 -25.95
N LYS A 32 -4.13 -37.57 -26.02
CA LYS A 32 -3.75 -38.40 -24.86
C LYS A 32 -2.39 -37.96 -24.31
N THR A 33 -1.39 -37.76 -25.17
CA THR A 33 -0.06 -37.28 -24.77
C THR A 33 -0.10 -35.90 -24.09
N ILE A 34 -0.82 -34.92 -24.67
CA ILE A 34 -0.95 -33.58 -24.06
C ILE A 34 -1.59 -33.67 -22.68
N ARG A 35 -2.66 -34.46 -22.54
CA ARG A 35 -3.33 -34.67 -21.25
C ARG A 35 -2.39 -35.32 -20.23
N THR A 36 -1.61 -36.31 -20.64
CA THR A 36 -0.61 -36.93 -19.76
C THR A 36 0.46 -35.92 -19.32
N ILE A 37 1.02 -35.13 -20.25
CA ILE A 37 2.01 -34.08 -19.90
C ILE A 37 1.42 -33.10 -18.89
N ALA A 38 0.20 -32.60 -19.14
CA ALA A 38 -0.46 -31.68 -18.22
C ALA A 38 -0.66 -32.29 -16.82
N ILE A 39 -1.11 -33.54 -16.74
CA ILE A 39 -1.27 -34.25 -15.45
C ILE A 39 0.07 -34.41 -14.74
N VAL A 40 1.13 -34.81 -15.44
CA VAL A 40 2.47 -34.98 -14.86
C VAL A 40 3.00 -33.65 -14.33
N VAL A 41 2.87 -32.56 -15.09
CA VAL A 41 3.24 -31.22 -14.62
C VAL A 41 2.46 -30.83 -13.38
N GLY A 42 1.14 -31.10 -13.35
CA GLY A 42 0.31 -30.90 -12.16
C GLY A 42 0.84 -31.68 -10.96
N VAL A 43 1.07 -32.99 -11.10
CA VAL A 43 1.63 -33.84 -10.04
C VAL A 43 2.97 -33.28 -9.54
N ILE A 44 3.86 -32.84 -10.44
CA ILE A 44 5.14 -32.23 -10.06
C ILE A 44 4.91 -30.96 -9.24
N TYR A 45 4.02 -30.05 -9.68
CA TYR A 45 3.74 -28.82 -8.94
C TYR A 45 3.19 -29.09 -7.53
N PHE A 46 2.26 -30.03 -7.38
CA PHE A 46 1.72 -30.40 -6.07
C PHE A 46 2.75 -31.12 -5.19
N ALA A 47 3.56 -32.02 -5.75
CA ALA A 47 4.63 -32.68 -5.03
C ALA A 47 5.72 -31.68 -4.58
N SER A 48 6.10 -30.74 -5.45
CA SER A 48 7.02 -29.65 -5.10
C SER A 48 6.45 -28.75 -4.01
N SER A 49 5.15 -28.42 -4.06
CA SER A 49 4.48 -27.66 -3.01
C SER A 49 4.55 -28.38 -1.66
N LEU A 50 4.22 -29.67 -1.62
CA LEU A 50 4.32 -30.49 -0.39
C LEU A 50 5.75 -30.56 0.14
N PHE A 51 6.75 -30.67 -0.74
CA PHE A 51 8.15 -30.68 -0.35
C PHE A 51 8.63 -29.33 0.22
N ILE A 52 8.29 -28.23 -0.46
CA ILE A 52 8.63 -26.86 -0.05
C ILE A 52 7.98 -26.54 1.31
N PHE A 53 6.70 -26.87 1.46
CA PHE A 53 5.91 -26.55 2.66
C PHE A 53 5.79 -27.74 3.62
N ARG A 54 6.76 -28.64 3.65
CA ARG A 54 6.74 -29.83 4.53
C ARG A 54 6.62 -29.51 6.01
N GLY A 55 7.20 -28.38 6.46
CA GLY A 55 7.05 -27.90 7.84
C GLY A 55 5.60 -27.53 8.17
N VAL A 56 4.93 -26.83 7.25
CA VAL A 56 3.49 -26.51 7.32
C VAL A 56 2.65 -27.78 7.32
N ALA A 57 3.00 -28.78 6.51
CA ALA A 57 2.29 -30.06 6.48
C ALA A 57 2.42 -30.81 7.82
N ALA A 58 3.62 -30.80 8.41
CA ALA A 58 3.89 -31.43 9.70
C ALA A 58 3.16 -30.74 10.87
N SER A 59 2.88 -29.43 10.76
CA SER A 59 2.21 -28.67 11.82
C SER A 59 0.67 -28.77 11.80
N ILE A 60 0.07 -29.38 10.77
CA ILE A 60 -1.40 -29.49 10.63
C ILE A 60 -2.08 -30.05 11.90
N PRO A 61 -1.60 -31.15 12.52
CA PRO A 61 -2.25 -31.69 13.72
C PRO A 61 -2.31 -30.67 14.87
N GLN A 62 -1.19 -30.02 15.19
CA GLN A 62 -1.10 -29.02 16.26
C GLN A 62 -2.02 -27.81 16.01
N VAL A 63 -2.15 -27.39 14.75
CA VAL A 63 -3.04 -26.28 14.35
C VAL A 63 -4.51 -26.67 14.50
N LEU A 64 -4.88 -27.91 14.14
CA LEU A 64 -6.25 -28.40 14.27
C LEU A 64 -6.65 -28.58 15.74
N ASP A 65 -5.72 -29.03 16.58
CA ASP A 65 -5.89 -29.16 18.03
C ASP A 65 -5.93 -27.80 18.74
N GLY A 66 -5.51 -26.73 18.05
CA GLY A 66 -5.52 -25.35 18.56
C GLY A 66 -4.44 -25.08 19.61
N THR A 67 -3.35 -25.85 19.59
CA THR A 67 -2.16 -25.64 20.44
C THR A 67 -1.12 -24.74 19.77
N ALA A 68 -1.14 -24.67 18.44
CA ALA A 68 -0.27 -23.79 17.68
C ALA A 68 -1.01 -23.11 16.52
N VAL A 69 -0.40 -22.07 15.95
CA VAL A 69 -0.94 -21.35 14.79
C VAL A 69 0.18 -20.94 13.84
N ILE A 70 -0.07 -21.05 12.53
CA ILE A 70 0.84 -20.47 11.54
C ILE A 70 0.52 -18.98 11.43
N ASN A 71 1.50 -18.15 11.74
CA ASN A 71 1.38 -16.70 11.72
C ASN A 71 2.67 -16.08 11.18
N GLY A 72 2.55 -14.95 10.51
CA GLY A 72 3.66 -14.14 10.02
C GLY A 72 3.20 -12.71 9.81
N ASP A 73 4.13 -11.75 9.67
CA ASP A 73 3.91 -10.28 9.53
C ASP A 73 2.44 -9.83 9.35
N GLU A 74 1.85 -9.99 8.16
CA GLU A 74 0.44 -9.61 7.87
C GLU A 74 -0.53 -10.81 7.72
N LEU A 75 -0.07 -12.03 7.99
CA LEU A 75 -0.83 -13.27 7.91
C LEU A 75 -1.58 -13.55 9.22
N VAL A 76 -2.43 -12.62 9.64
CA VAL A 76 -3.20 -12.74 10.90
C VAL A 76 -4.39 -13.70 10.69
N PRO A 77 -4.46 -14.84 11.39
CA PRO A 77 -5.36 -15.94 11.02
C PRO A 77 -6.63 -16.03 11.89
N PHE A 78 -6.84 -15.08 12.80
CA PHE A 78 -8.01 -14.99 13.66
C PHE A 78 -9.03 -14.02 13.10
N PHE A 79 -10.29 -14.44 13.10
CA PHE A 79 -11.37 -13.67 12.49
C PHE A 79 -12.68 -13.84 13.25
N ASN A 80 -13.31 -12.72 13.63
CA ASN A 80 -14.66 -12.67 14.17
C ASN A 80 -15.60 -12.09 13.10
N PRO A 81 -16.43 -12.91 12.43
CA PRO A 81 -17.28 -12.45 11.33
C PRO A 81 -18.26 -11.35 11.71
N THR A 82 -18.73 -11.32 12.97
CA THR A 82 -19.69 -10.33 13.41
C THR A 82 -19.04 -8.96 13.51
N SER A 83 -18.01 -8.83 14.36
CA SER A 83 -17.37 -7.54 14.64
C SER A 83 -16.51 -7.04 13.49
N GLN A 84 -15.83 -7.95 12.75
CA GLN A 84 -14.86 -7.57 11.72
C GLN A 84 -15.46 -7.55 10.30
N LEU A 85 -16.44 -8.41 9.96
CA LEU A 85 -17.07 -8.40 8.62
C LEU A 85 -18.40 -7.64 8.60
N ILE A 86 -19.36 -8.08 9.42
CA ILE A 86 -20.76 -7.66 9.30
C ILE A 86 -20.95 -6.24 9.82
N ASP A 87 -20.49 -5.97 11.04
CA ASP A 87 -20.60 -4.65 11.65
C ASP A 87 -19.79 -3.61 10.87
N GLN A 88 -18.62 -4.00 10.38
CA GLN A 88 -17.81 -3.13 9.52
C GLN A 88 -18.46 -2.88 8.15
N ALA A 89 -19.04 -3.89 7.51
CA ALA A 89 -19.78 -3.69 6.26
C ALA A 89 -21.02 -2.79 6.46
N ALA A 90 -21.60 -2.78 7.66
CA ALA A 90 -22.67 -1.85 8.06
C ALA A 90 -22.16 -0.44 8.40
N GLY A 91 -20.85 -0.22 8.45
CA GLY A 91 -20.24 1.05 8.83
C GLY A 91 -20.30 1.35 10.32
N LYS A 92 -20.34 0.31 11.18
CA LYS A 92 -20.32 0.48 12.64
C LYS A 92 -18.91 0.56 13.20
N PHE A 93 -18.78 1.19 14.35
CA PHE A 93 -17.52 1.28 15.11
C PHE A 93 -17.06 -0.10 15.62
N ASN A 94 -15.75 -0.38 15.55
CA ASN A 94 -15.18 -1.61 16.11
C ASN A 94 -14.50 -1.32 17.45
N GLN A 95 -15.01 -1.93 18.52
CA GLN A 95 -14.41 -1.83 19.86
C GLN A 95 -13.06 -2.57 19.95
N LEU A 96 -12.78 -3.56 19.10
CA LEU A 96 -11.49 -4.29 19.10
C LEU A 96 -10.31 -3.42 18.68
N THR A 97 -10.56 -2.45 17.80
CA THR A 97 -9.53 -1.58 17.24
C THR A 97 -9.72 -0.12 17.59
N ASN A 98 -10.76 0.19 18.38
CA ASN A 98 -11.23 1.53 18.68
C ASN A 98 -11.34 2.40 17.41
N GLY A 99 -11.96 1.88 16.34
CA GLY A 99 -12.01 2.57 15.05
C GLY A 99 -12.64 1.75 13.92
N TYR A 100 -12.63 2.30 12.70
CA TYR A 100 -13.16 1.62 11.50
C TYR A 100 -12.11 0.74 10.83
N GLU A 101 -12.43 -0.54 10.60
CA GLU A 101 -11.54 -1.44 9.88
C GLU A 101 -11.83 -1.47 8.38
N PHE A 102 -10.93 -0.85 7.62
CA PHE A 102 -11.03 -0.79 6.16
C PHE A 102 -10.67 -2.12 5.46
N ARG A 103 -9.64 -2.83 5.96
CA ARG A 103 -8.99 -3.94 5.21
C ARG A 103 -9.81 -5.24 5.19
N VAL A 104 -10.72 -5.43 6.13
CA VAL A 104 -11.55 -6.66 6.25
C VAL A 104 -12.75 -6.67 5.28
N ARG A 105 -13.21 -5.49 4.84
CA ARG A 105 -14.46 -5.33 4.06
C ARG A 105 -14.39 -5.86 2.62
N TYR A 106 -13.20 -6.18 2.11
CA TYR A 106 -12.96 -6.33 0.67
C TYR A 106 -13.24 -7.70 0.06
N ALA A 107 -12.99 -8.81 0.77
CA ALA A 107 -13.12 -10.12 0.17
C ALA A 107 -13.26 -11.27 1.18
N PHE A 108 -14.46 -11.85 1.24
CA PHE A 108 -14.75 -13.05 2.04
C PHE A 108 -13.77 -14.20 1.76
N LEU A 109 -13.40 -14.43 0.50
CA LEU A 109 -12.45 -15.48 0.12
C LEU A 109 -11.08 -15.29 0.79
N THR A 110 -10.63 -14.05 0.92
CA THR A 110 -9.34 -13.73 1.54
C THR A 110 -9.38 -13.99 3.03
N THR A 111 -10.47 -13.62 3.69
CA THR A 111 -10.71 -13.90 5.10
C THR A 111 -10.77 -15.41 5.37
N TRP A 112 -11.50 -16.15 4.52
CA TRP A 112 -11.66 -17.59 4.66
C TRP A 112 -10.35 -18.36 4.48
N MET A 113 -9.53 -18.00 3.47
CA MET A 113 -8.23 -18.65 3.23
C MET A 113 -7.19 -18.37 4.33
N ARG A 114 -7.34 -17.27 5.08
CA ARG A 114 -6.45 -16.93 6.21
C ARG A 114 -6.84 -17.59 7.51
N TYR A 115 -8.09 -18.03 7.65
CA TYR A 115 -8.58 -18.61 8.90
C TYR A 115 -7.65 -19.74 9.37
N TYR A 116 -7.25 -19.71 10.64
CA TYR A 116 -6.13 -20.53 11.13
C TYR A 116 -6.22 -22.02 10.84
N LYS A 117 -7.43 -22.61 10.84
CA LYS A 117 -7.64 -24.03 10.51
C LYS A 117 -7.56 -24.33 9.00
N VAL A 118 -7.83 -23.34 8.15
CA VAL A 118 -7.83 -23.47 6.68
C VAL A 118 -6.45 -23.13 6.11
N LEU A 119 -5.73 -22.19 6.74
CA LEU A 119 -4.47 -21.63 6.26
C LEU A 119 -3.41 -22.67 5.88
N PRO A 120 -3.10 -23.71 6.68
CA PRO A 120 -2.10 -24.72 6.31
C PRO A 120 -2.44 -25.44 4.99
N PHE A 121 -3.71 -25.81 4.82
CA PHE A 121 -4.20 -26.44 3.60
C PHE A 121 -4.19 -25.47 2.41
N ALA A 122 -4.54 -24.20 2.66
CA ALA A 122 -4.54 -23.18 1.62
C ALA A 122 -3.13 -22.95 1.06
N ILE A 123 -2.10 -22.88 1.92
CA ILE A 123 -0.70 -22.75 1.50
C ILE A 123 -0.29 -23.94 0.61
N ILE A 124 -0.57 -25.17 1.05
CA ILE A 124 -0.12 -26.38 0.35
C ILE A 124 -0.89 -26.62 -0.96
N LEU A 125 -2.19 -26.32 -1.00
CA LEU A 125 -3.07 -26.71 -2.11
C LEU A 125 -3.39 -25.56 -3.07
N VAL A 126 -3.60 -24.33 -2.57
CA VAL A 126 -4.04 -23.22 -3.43
C VAL A 126 -2.89 -22.75 -4.31
N ILE A 127 -1.69 -22.56 -3.76
CA ILE A 127 -0.49 -22.10 -4.50
C ILE A 127 -0.18 -22.97 -5.73
N PRO A 128 -0.07 -24.32 -5.64
CA PRO A 128 0.14 -25.13 -6.83
C PRO A 128 -1.09 -25.17 -7.74
N SER A 129 -2.31 -25.10 -7.21
CA SER A 129 -3.54 -25.07 -8.03
C SER A 129 -3.58 -23.85 -8.95
N ILE A 130 -3.23 -22.67 -8.43
CA ILE A 130 -3.25 -21.42 -9.19
C ILE A 130 -2.09 -21.33 -10.18
N ALA A 131 -0.92 -21.86 -9.83
CA ALA A 131 0.22 -21.98 -10.75
C ALA A 131 -0.13 -22.94 -11.90
N TYR A 132 -0.76 -24.08 -11.58
CA TYR A 132 -1.21 -25.05 -12.57
C TYR A 132 -2.30 -24.47 -13.49
N ALA A 133 -3.26 -23.71 -12.94
CA ALA A 133 -4.28 -23.02 -13.74
C ALA A 133 -3.67 -21.99 -14.71
N GLY A 134 -2.70 -21.19 -14.24
CA GLY A 134 -1.94 -20.26 -15.08
C GLY A 134 -1.17 -20.97 -16.19
N TYR A 135 -0.49 -22.07 -15.85
CA TYR A 135 0.22 -22.93 -16.82
C TYR A 135 -0.71 -23.48 -17.91
N LEU A 136 -1.89 -23.99 -17.53
CA LEU A 136 -2.87 -24.50 -18.48
C LEU A 136 -3.40 -23.40 -19.40
N ALA A 137 -3.68 -22.22 -18.86
CA ALA A 137 -4.17 -21.08 -19.63
C ALA A 137 -3.13 -20.58 -20.64
N VAL A 138 -1.87 -20.45 -20.23
CA VAL A 138 -0.75 -20.10 -21.13
C VAL A 138 -0.55 -21.17 -22.20
N SER A 139 -0.49 -22.44 -21.83
CA SER A 139 -0.29 -23.55 -22.76
C SER A 139 -1.40 -23.61 -23.81
N TRP A 140 -2.66 -23.44 -23.37
CA TRP A 140 -3.82 -23.33 -24.24
C TRP A 140 -3.71 -22.15 -25.21
N PHE A 141 -3.39 -20.96 -24.69
CA PHE A 141 -3.27 -19.74 -25.49
C PHE A 141 -2.21 -19.85 -26.57
N LEU A 142 -1.04 -20.40 -26.22
CA LEU A 142 0.06 -20.59 -27.15
C LEU A 142 -0.32 -21.60 -28.25
N CYS A 143 -0.95 -22.72 -27.89
CA CYS A 143 -1.44 -23.70 -28.88
C CYS A 143 -2.53 -23.11 -29.79
N ALA A 144 -3.42 -22.28 -29.25
CA ALA A 144 -4.51 -21.68 -30.01
C ALA A 144 -4.03 -20.56 -30.95
N SER A 145 -3.03 -19.78 -30.53
CA SER A 145 -2.53 -18.60 -31.27
C SER A 145 -1.38 -18.92 -32.23
N PHE A 146 -0.53 -19.89 -31.88
CA PHE A 146 0.69 -20.24 -32.61
C PHE A 146 0.67 -21.68 -33.12
N LYS A 147 -0.14 -21.92 -34.16
CA LYS A 147 -0.25 -23.23 -34.83
C LYS A 147 1.06 -23.80 -35.39
N ALA A 148 2.09 -22.95 -35.56
CA ALA A 148 3.42 -23.38 -36.00
C ALA A 148 4.19 -24.14 -34.90
N LEU A 149 3.79 -24.00 -33.63
CA LEU A 149 4.44 -24.65 -32.51
C LEU A 149 3.79 -26.00 -32.22
N SER A 150 4.60 -27.04 -31.98
CA SER A 150 4.09 -28.35 -31.58
C SER A 150 3.41 -28.27 -30.20
N PRO A 151 2.13 -28.69 -30.06
CA PRO A 151 1.43 -28.66 -28.78
C PRO A 151 2.12 -29.44 -27.66
N THR A 152 2.75 -30.58 -27.97
CA THR A 152 3.48 -31.36 -26.95
C THR A 152 4.68 -30.59 -26.42
N VAL A 153 5.42 -29.90 -27.30
CA VAL A 153 6.55 -29.05 -26.90
C VAL A 153 6.07 -27.85 -26.11
N VAL A 154 4.97 -27.19 -26.52
CA VAL A 154 4.41 -26.04 -25.81
C VAL A 154 4.01 -26.41 -24.38
N TYR A 155 3.29 -27.53 -24.18
CA TYR A 155 2.89 -27.97 -22.84
C TYR A 155 4.10 -28.37 -21.96
N THR A 156 5.18 -28.90 -22.54
CA THR A 156 6.41 -29.18 -21.76
C THR A 156 7.22 -27.90 -21.49
N ALA A 157 7.35 -27.02 -22.47
CA ALA A 157 8.15 -25.80 -22.39
C ALA A 157 7.50 -24.72 -21.53
N SER A 158 6.16 -24.70 -21.39
CA SER A 158 5.47 -23.71 -20.56
C SER A 158 5.58 -24.02 -19.07
N ALA A 159 5.93 -25.25 -18.69
CA ALA A 159 5.92 -25.68 -17.28
C ALA A 159 6.95 -24.92 -16.43
N SER A 160 8.21 -24.83 -16.86
CA SER A 160 9.23 -24.14 -16.05
C SER A 160 9.09 -22.63 -16.03
N PRO A 161 8.91 -21.92 -17.16
CA PRO A 161 8.80 -20.47 -17.13
C PRO A 161 7.63 -19.96 -16.28
N VAL A 162 6.48 -20.63 -16.31
CA VAL A 162 5.36 -20.28 -15.44
C VAL A 162 5.71 -20.58 -13.98
N ALA A 163 6.28 -21.74 -13.68
CA ALA A 163 6.69 -22.07 -12.31
C ALA A 163 7.77 -21.11 -11.76
N VAL A 164 8.73 -20.63 -12.58
CA VAL A 164 9.72 -19.62 -12.16
C VAL A 164 9.03 -18.36 -11.65
N ILE A 165 8.08 -17.81 -12.42
CA ILE A 165 7.37 -16.60 -12.02
C ILE A 165 6.56 -16.83 -10.75
N PHE A 166 5.86 -17.97 -10.63
CA PHE A 166 5.12 -18.29 -9.43
C PHE A 166 6.04 -18.54 -8.21
N LEU A 167 7.24 -19.09 -8.39
CA LEU A 167 8.23 -19.23 -7.32
C LEU A 167 8.77 -17.88 -6.87
N ILE A 168 9.12 -16.98 -7.80
CA ILE A 168 9.50 -15.59 -7.46
C ILE A 168 8.37 -14.90 -6.68
N MET A 169 7.12 -15.02 -7.15
CA MET A 169 5.95 -14.45 -6.49
C MET A 169 5.69 -15.07 -5.11
N THR A 170 5.84 -16.38 -4.95
CA THR A 170 5.69 -17.06 -3.66
C THR A 170 6.79 -16.63 -2.71
N TYR A 171 8.04 -16.57 -3.14
CA TYR A 171 9.14 -16.03 -2.34
C TYR A 171 8.86 -14.60 -1.88
N SER A 172 8.46 -13.72 -2.79
CA SER A 172 8.30 -12.31 -2.45
C SER A 172 6.99 -12.01 -1.70
N LYS A 173 5.89 -12.72 -1.98
CA LYS A 173 4.53 -12.35 -1.55
C LYS A 173 3.76 -13.47 -0.82
N ILE A 174 4.44 -14.44 -0.20
CA ILE A 174 3.78 -15.54 0.55
C ILE A 174 2.77 -15.03 1.59
N THR A 175 3.06 -13.95 2.33
CA THR A 175 2.14 -13.32 3.31
C THR A 175 0.78 -12.97 2.72
N HIS A 176 0.75 -12.68 1.42
CA HIS A 176 -0.40 -12.22 0.65
C HIS A 176 -0.79 -13.20 -0.45
N PHE A 177 -0.49 -14.49 -0.33
CA PHE A 177 -0.70 -15.44 -1.43
C PHE A 177 -2.15 -15.49 -1.93
N TYR A 178 -3.13 -15.35 -1.04
CA TYR A 178 -4.57 -15.34 -1.33
C TYR A 178 -5.05 -14.08 -2.07
N THR A 179 -4.31 -12.96 -2.02
CA THR A 179 -4.63 -11.74 -2.79
C THR A 179 -3.67 -11.55 -3.96
N LEU A 180 -2.37 -11.63 -3.73
CA LEU A 180 -1.34 -11.31 -4.71
C LEU A 180 -1.02 -12.47 -5.65
N VAL A 181 -0.80 -13.69 -5.16
CA VAL A 181 -0.44 -14.83 -6.03
C VAL A 181 -1.69 -15.37 -6.74
N LEU A 182 -2.81 -15.55 -6.02
CA LEU A 182 -4.10 -15.90 -6.61
C LEU A 182 -4.57 -14.83 -7.60
N GLY A 183 -4.51 -13.56 -7.20
CA GLY A 183 -4.87 -12.45 -8.07
C GLY A 183 -3.99 -12.35 -9.31
N PHE A 184 -2.69 -12.66 -9.22
CA PHE A 184 -1.79 -12.74 -10.37
C PHE A 184 -2.24 -13.83 -11.37
N SER A 185 -2.60 -15.02 -10.88
CA SER A 185 -3.10 -16.10 -11.75
C SER A 185 -4.39 -15.69 -12.47
N MET A 186 -5.34 -15.07 -11.76
CA MET A 186 -6.57 -14.56 -12.36
C MET A 186 -6.28 -13.45 -13.39
N PHE A 187 -5.36 -12.54 -13.09
CA PHE A 187 -4.89 -11.51 -14.02
C PHE A 187 -4.26 -12.10 -15.28
N LEU A 188 -3.36 -13.09 -15.13
CA LEU A 188 -2.74 -13.81 -16.25
C LEU A 188 -3.79 -14.48 -17.13
N ILE A 189 -4.76 -15.18 -16.53
CA ILE A 189 -5.86 -15.83 -17.27
C ILE A 189 -6.70 -14.78 -18.02
N ALA A 190 -7.08 -13.68 -17.35
CA ALA A 190 -7.85 -12.61 -17.98
C ALA A 190 -7.09 -11.94 -19.14
N ALA A 191 -5.80 -11.63 -18.94
CA ALA A 191 -4.93 -11.03 -19.95
C ALA A 191 -4.78 -11.93 -21.19
N VAL A 192 -4.62 -13.23 -20.98
CA VAL A 192 -4.59 -14.23 -22.05
C VAL A 192 -5.92 -14.30 -22.82
N LEU A 193 -7.05 -14.32 -22.10
CA LEU A 193 -8.39 -14.41 -22.72
C LEU A 193 -8.73 -13.15 -23.53
N VAL A 194 -8.47 -11.96 -22.99
CA VAL A 194 -8.76 -10.70 -23.70
C VAL A 194 -7.87 -10.55 -24.93
N THR A 195 -6.59 -10.92 -24.83
CA THR A 195 -5.65 -10.89 -25.97
C THR A 195 -6.07 -11.85 -27.07
N TYR A 196 -6.47 -13.07 -26.70
CA TYR A 196 -7.01 -14.03 -27.64
C TYR A 196 -8.28 -13.51 -28.32
N GLY A 197 -9.23 -12.97 -27.55
CA GLY A 197 -10.48 -12.40 -28.05
C GLY A 197 -10.27 -11.23 -29.01
N LEU A 198 -9.34 -10.33 -28.69
CA LEU A 198 -9.04 -9.15 -29.50
C LEU A 198 -8.30 -9.47 -30.80
N ILE A 199 -7.30 -10.36 -30.74
CA ILE A 199 -6.34 -10.54 -31.85
C ILE A 199 -6.59 -11.82 -32.65
N PHE A 200 -6.90 -12.95 -32.01
CA PHE A 200 -6.84 -14.27 -32.63
C PHE A 200 -8.20 -14.95 -32.83
N ALA A 201 -9.21 -14.63 -32.03
CA ALA A 201 -10.50 -15.30 -32.07
C ALA A 201 -11.27 -14.98 -33.36
N THR A 202 -11.59 -16.03 -34.13
CA THR A 202 -12.46 -15.93 -35.32
C THR A 202 -13.94 -16.04 -34.97
N HIS A 203 -14.27 -16.81 -33.92
CA HIS A 203 -15.64 -16.99 -33.42
C HIS A 203 -15.74 -16.63 -31.94
N ARG A 204 -16.90 -16.09 -31.54
CA ARG A 204 -17.22 -15.74 -30.13
C ARG A 204 -16.16 -14.86 -29.44
N ALA A 205 -15.50 -13.96 -30.18
CA ALA A 205 -14.47 -13.06 -29.63
C ALA A 205 -14.93 -12.32 -28.36
N TYR A 206 -16.16 -11.79 -28.38
CA TYR A 206 -16.76 -11.06 -27.25
C TYR A 206 -16.99 -11.91 -26.01
N TRP A 207 -17.17 -13.23 -26.15
CA TRP A 207 -17.28 -14.13 -24.99
C TRP A 207 -15.98 -14.16 -24.19
N TYR A 208 -14.83 -14.25 -24.86
CA TYR A 208 -13.53 -14.23 -24.21
C TYR A 208 -13.24 -12.88 -23.55
N ILE A 209 -13.63 -11.78 -24.19
CA ILE A 209 -13.49 -10.42 -23.65
C ILE A 209 -14.38 -10.24 -22.40
N ALA A 210 -15.64 -10.67 -22.46
CA ALA A 210 -16.54 -10.63 -21.31
C ALA A 210 -16.08 -11.53 -20.17
N ALA A 211 -15.63 -12.75 -20.47
CA ALA A 211 -15.07 -13.66 -19.47
C ALA A 211 -13.84 -13.07 -18.78
N ALA A 212 -12.96 -12.39 -19.53
CA ALA A 212 -11.82 -11.69 -18.95
C ALA A 212 -12.27 -10.58 -17.97
N ALA A 213 -13.25 -9.75 -18.35
CA ALA A 213 -13.78 -8.70 -17.46
C ALA A 213 -14.42 -9.26 -16.18
N VAL A 214 -15.18 -10.37 -16.29
CA VAL A 214 -15.79 -11.05 -15.14
C VAL A 214 -14.72 -11.66 -14.21
N ILE A 215 -13.70 -12.32 -14.76
CA ILE A 215 -12.59 -12.85 -13.96
C ILE A 215 -11.88 -11.70 -13.24
N THR A 216 -11.66 -10.58 -13.91
CA THR A 216 -11.05 -9.40 -13.29
C THR A 216 -11.92 -8.81 -12.18
N LEU A 217 -13.25 -8.76 -12.35
CA LEU A 217 -14.17 -8.29 -11.30
C LEU A 217 -14.07 -9.13 -10.02
N PHE A 218 -13.96 -10.46 -10.15
CA PHE A 218 -13.81 -11.37 -9.02
C PHE A 218 -12.38 -11.47 -8.47
N ASN A 219 -11.44 -10.69 -9.01
CA ASN A 219 -10.06 -10.72 -8.53
C ASN A 219 -10.00 -10.17 -7.08
N PRO A 220 -9.42 -10.90 -6.12
CA PRO A 220 -9.40 -10.49 -4.72
C PRO A 220 -8.56 -9.24 -4.44
N ALA A 221 -7.67 -8.83 -5.35
CA ALA A 221 -6.85 -7.63 -5.16
C ALA A 221 -7.19 -6.52 -6.15
N VAL A 222 -7.58 -5.36 -5.60
CA VAL A 222 -7.91 -4.12 -6.33
C VAL A 222 -6.85 -3.74 -7.36
N HIS A 223 -5.58 -3.92 -7.00
CA HIS A 223 -4.47 -3.56 -7.87
C HIS A 223 -4.48 -4.33 -9.20
N TYR A 224 -4.96 -5.58 -9.23
CA TYR A 224 -5.07 -6.33 -10.48
C TYR A 224 -6.24 -5.88 -11.36
N LEU A 225 -7.29 -5.31 -10.80
CA LEU A 225 -8.35 -4.65 -11.59
C LEU A 225 -7.77 -3.47 -12.36
N ILE A 226 -6.98 -2.64 -11.69
CA ILE A 226 -6.30 -1.49 -12.29
C ILE A 226 -5.23 -1.93 -13.29
N LEU A 227 -4.37 -2.89 -12.93
CA LEU A 227 -3.32 -3.40 -13.83
C LEU A 227 -3.93 -4.07 -15.07
N PHE A 228 -5.06 -4.77 -14.93
CA PHE A 228 -5.81 -5.31 -16.06
C PHE A 228 -6.40 -4.20 -16.94
N ALA A 229 -7.02 -3.18 -16.35
CA ALA A 229 -7.54 -2.03 -17.09
C ALA A 229 -6.42 -1.31 -17.85
N LEU A 230 -5.25 -1.16 -17.24
CA LEU A 230 -4.07 -0.57 -17.86
C LEU A 230 -3.53 -1.44 -19.00
N TYR A 231 -3.32 -2.74 -18.76
CA TYR A 231 -2.91 -3.70 -19.79
C TYR A 231 -3.86 -3.69 -21.00
N GLN A 232 -5.17 -3.72 -20.74
CA GLN A 232 -6.18 -3.68 -21.78
C GLN A 232 -6.17 -2.34 -22.52
N SER A 233 -6.03 -1.21 -21.81
CA SER A 233 -5.95 0.13 -22.42
C SER A 233 -4.73 0.27 -23.32
N MET A 234 -3.56 -0.21 -22.88
CA MET A 234 -2.34 -0.24 -23.70
C MET A 234 -2.48 -1.15 -24.92
N THR A 235 -3.15 -2.30 -24.74
CA THR A 235 -3.43 -3.25 -25.83
C THR A 235 -4.37 -2.64 -26.87
N VAL A 236 -5.47 -2.05 -26.43
CA VAL A 236 -6.45 -1.36 -27.30
C VAL A 236 -5.81 -0.16 -27.99
N GLY A 237 -5.10 0.69 -27.24
CA GLY A 237 -4.40 1.86 -27.78
C GLY A 237 -3.34 1.47 -28.82
N GLY A 238 -2.57 0.42 -28.55
CA GLY A 238 -1.60 -0.13 -29.49
C GLY A 238 -2.24 -0.67 -30.78
N LEU A 239 -3.38 -1.37 -30.67
CA LEU A 239 -4.12 -1.85 -31.84
C LEU A 239 -4.72 -0.70 -32.67
N ILE A 240 -5.31 0.30 -32.01
CA ILE A 240 -5.85 1.50 -32.67
C ILE A 240 -4.72 2.28 -33.37
N LEU A 241 -3.57 2.43 -32.73
CA LEU A 241 -2.41 3.10 -33.31
C LEU A 241 -1.91 2.37 -34.57
N LEU A 242 -1.87 1.04 -34.55
CA LEU A 242 -1.53 0.25 -35.73
C LEU A 242 -2.56 0.41 -36.86
N GLU A 243 -3.85 0.49 -36.54
CA GLU A 243 -4.91 0.75 -37.53
C GLU A 243 -4.81 2.17 -38.10
N MET A 244 -4.62 3.17 -37.24
CA MET A 244 -4.42 4.56 -37.64
C MET A 244 -3.19 4.71 -38.54
N TRP A 245 -2.09 4.05 -38.21
CA TRP A 245 -0.88 4.03 -39.04
C TRP A 245 -1.12 3.38 -40.41
N ARG A 246 -1.84 2.25 -40.46
CA ARG A 246 -2.24 1.62 -41.73
C ARG A 246 -3.15 2.52 -42.55
N PHE A 247 -4.10 3.18 -41.89
CA PHE A 247 -5.01 4.14 -42.51
C PHE A 247 -4.25 5.32 -43.11
N LEU A 248 -3.32 5.92 -42.37
CA LEU A 248 -2.44 6.99 -42.85
C LEU A 248 -1.59 6.56 -44.06
N LYS A 249 -1.01 5.35 -44.02
CA LYS A 249 -0.23 4.80 -45.15
C LYS A 249 -1.06 4.45 -46.38
N SER A 250 -2.34 4.10 -46.21
CA SER A 250 -3.22 3.70 -47.32
C SER A 250 -3.62 4.85 -48.26
N GLY A 251 -3.21 6.09 -47.98
CA GLY A 251 -3.53 7.26 -48.80
C GLY A 251 -5.01 7.66 -48.78
N LEU A 252 -5.86 6.96 -48.00
CA LEU A 252 -7.29 7.25 -47.91
C LEU A 252 -7.56 8.68 -47.47
N LEU A 253 -6.71 9.29 -46.64
CA LEU A 253 -6.86 10.68 -46.19
C LEU A 253 -6.96 11.69 -47.35
N ARG A 254 -6.35 11.41 -48.51
CA ARG A 254 -6.44 12.23 -49.73
C ARG A 254 -7.73 11.99 -50.54
N SER A 255 -8.47 10.93 -50.24
CA SER A 255 -9.68 10.48 -50.94
C SER A 255 -10.97 10.60 -50.10
N THR A 256 -10.86 10.60 -48.76
CA THR A 256 -11.98 10.46 -47.82
C THR A 256 -12.64 11.75 -47.35
N PHE A 257 -12.06 12.92 -47.60
CA PHE A 257 -12.69 14.22 -47.25
C PHE A 257 -13.86 14.64 -48.17
N LYS A 258 -14.51 13.68 -48.85
CA LYS A 258 -15.83 13.89 -49.48
C LYS A 258 -16.91 13.26 -48.60
N VAL A 259 -17.34 14.00 -47.57
CA VAL A 259 -18.36 13.63 -46.57
C VAL A 259 -19.62 12.98 -47.19
N ARG A 260 -19.99 13.37 -48.42
CA ARG A 260 -21.12 12.82 -49.19
C ARG A 260 -21.08 11.31 -49.46
N ARG A 261 -19.91 10.66 -49.47
CA ARG A 261 -19.78 9.21 -49.71
C ARG A 261 -20.07 8.34 -48.47
N TRP A 262 -20.07 8.92 -47.27
CA TRP A 262 -20.25 8.19 -46.01
C TRP A 262 -21.70 8.17 -45.51
N LEU A 263 -22.52 9.15 -45.89
CA LEU A 263 -23.94 9.24 -45.51
C LEU A 263 -24.78 7.96 -45.78
N PRO A 264 -24.59 7.20 -46.88
CA PRO A 264 -25.36 5.97 -47.12
C PRO A 264 -25.01 4.81 -46.16
N TYR A 265 -23.81 4.82 -45.56
CA TYR A 265 -23.34 3.78 -44.65
C TYR A 265 -23.77 4.00 -43.20
N LEU A 266 -24.27 5.19 -42.86
CA LEU A 266 -24.88 5.52 -41.56
C LEU A 266 -26.37 5.15 -41.49
N ASN A 267 -26.96 4.65 -42.59
CA ASN A 267 -28.35 4.22 -42.62
C ASN A 267 -28.52 2.90 -41.83
N PRO A 268 -29.44 2.79 -40.85
CA PRO A 268 -29.58 1.63 -39.97
C PRO A 268 -29.76 0.29 -40.70
N LYS A 269 -30.40 0.28 -41.88
CA LYS A 269 -30.55 -0.93 -42.71
C LYS A 269 -29.21 -1.43 -43.28
N THR A 270 -28.31 -0.51 -43.64
CA THR A 270 -26.98 -0.83 -44.17
C THR A 270 -26.06 -1.31 -43.04
N ILE A 271 -26.11 -0.68 -41.87
CA ILE A 271 -25.37 -1.10 -40.67
C ILE A 271 -25.76 -2.52 -40.26
N TRP A 272 -27.05 -2.85 -40.30
CA TRP A 272 -27.54 -4.18 -39.96
C TRP A 272 -27.08 -5.24 -40.96
N ARG A 273 -27.00 -4.91 -42.25
CA ARG A 273 -26.50 -5.81 -43.31
C ARG A 273 -25.00 -6.12 -43.19
N TYR A 274 -24.20 -5.16 -42.72
CA TYR A 274 -22.76 -5.32 -42.52
C TYR A 274 -22.37 -5.60 -41.07
N ARG A 275 -23.35 -5.92 -40.21
CA ARG A 275 -23.15 -6.12 -38.77
C ARG A 275 -22.00 -7.05 -38.44
N ASP A 276 -21.94 -8.22 -39.07
CA ASP A 276 -20.91 -9.22 -38.75
C ASP A 276 -19.50 -8.76 -39.18
N ALA A 277 -19.40 -8.00 -40.28
CA ALA A 277 -18.15 -7.40 -40.71
C ALA A 277 -17.71 -6.26 -39.79
N ILE A 278 -18.65 -5.40 -39.35
CA ILE A 278 -18.39 -4.30 -38.42
C ILE A 278 -17.97 -4.84 -37.06
N MET A 279 -18.69 -5.85 -36.53
CA MET A 279 -18.35 -6.52 -35.27
C MET A 279 -17.10 -7.40 -35.39
N GLY A 280 -16.74 -7.81 -36.61
CA GLY A 280 -15.49 -8.51 -36.91
C GLY A 280 -14.26 -7.60 -36.88
N ALA A 281 -14.42 -6.29 -37.09
CA ALA A 281 -13.31 -5.34 -37.22
C ALA A 281 -12.52 -5.18 -35.91
N THR A 282 -11.19 -5.05 -36.03
CA THR A 282 -10.29 -4.88 -34.87
C THR A 282 -10.63 -3.60 -34.10
N PHE A 283 -10.91 -2.48 -34.77
CA PHE A 283 -11.41 -1.24 -34.15
C PHE A 283 -12.66 -1.46 -33.28
N THR A 284 -13.71 -2.08 -33.82
CA THR A 284 -14.96 -2.32 -33.10
C THR A 284 -14.75 -3.24 -31.90
N ARG A 285 -13.94 -4.29 -32.06
CA ARG A 285 -13.59 -5.18 -30.95
C ARG A 285 -12.84 -4.43 -29.84
N ALA A 286 -11.92 -3.54 -30.21
CA ALA A 286 -11.18 -2.70 -29.28
C ALA A 286 -12.10 -1.75 -28.49
N VAL A 287 -13.01 -1.04 -29.16
CA VAL A 287 -13.99 -0.16 -28.50
C VAL A 287 -14.91 -0.97 -27.58
N MET A 288 -15.47 -2.08 -28.07
CA MET A 288 -16.34 -2.94 -27.27
C MET A 288 -15.63 -3.56 -26.07
N ALA A 289 -14.33 -3.87 -26.17
CA ALA A 289 -13.58 -4.35 -25.01
C ALA A 289 -13.52 -3.29 -23.90
N MET A 290 -13.32 -2.01 -24.23
CA MET A 290 -13.34 -0.92 -23.26
C MET A 290 -14.74 -0.72 -22.65
N VAL A 291 -15.80 -0.82 -23.46
CA VAL A 291 -17.18 -0.78 -22.97
C VAL A 291 -17.46 -1.93 -22.00
N VAL A 292 -17.06 -3.15 -22.36
CA VAL A 292 -17.23 -4.36 -21.53
C VAL A 292 -16.44 -4.23 -20.22
N LEU A 293 -15.21 -3.73 -20.26
CA LEU A 293 -14.43 -3.43 -19.06
C LEU A 293 -15.14 -2.41 -18.16
N GLY A 294 -15.64 -1.32 -18.73
CA GLY A 294 -16.37 -0.28 -18.00
C GLY A 294 -17.63 -0.82 -17.32
N VAL A 295 -18.48 -1.53 -18.07
CA VAL A 295 -19.79 -2.01 -17.60
C VAL A 295 -19.68 -3.21 -16.66
N PHE A 296 -18.82 -4.17 -16.95
CA PHE A 296 -18.78 -5.44 -16.21
C PHE A 296 -17.71 -5.49 -15.12
N ALA A 297 -16.71 -4.59 -15.12
CA ALA A 297 -15.65 -4.61 -14.12
C ALA A 297 -15.55 -3.28 -13.34
N LEU A 298 -15.34 -2.15 -14.03
CA LEU A 298 -15.06 -0.87 -13.37
C LEU A 298 -16.28 -0.27 -12.67
N LEU A 299 -17.45 -0.25 -13.31
CA LEU A 299 -18.67 0.32 -12.72
C LEU A 299 -19.14 -0.49 -11.50
N PRO A 300 -19.30 -1.82 -11.57
CA PRO A 300 -19.72 -2.60 -10.39
C PRO A 300 -18.73 -2.46 -9.23
N TYR A 301 -17.43 -2.46 -9.54
CA TYR A 301 -16.39 -2.27 -8.53
C TYR A 301 -16.44 -0.87 -7.91
N GLY A 302 -16.55 0.18 -8.73
CA GLY A 302 -16.66 1.56 -8.25
C GLY A 302 -17.89 1.79 -7.38
N LEU A 303 -19.02 1.18 -7.73
CA LEU A 303 -20.24 1.19 -6.90
C LEU A 303 -20.01 0.46 -5.56
N PHE A 304 -19.39 -0.73 -5.59
CA PHE A 304 -19.04 -1.46 -4.36
C PHE A 304 -18.12 -0.65 -3.45
N VAL A 305 -17.06 -0.02 -3.99
CA VAL A 305 -16.14 0.80 -3.20
C VAL A 305 -16.85 1.99 -2.60
N LYS A 306 -17.64 2.72 -3.38
CA LYS A 306 -18.34 3.93 -2.91
C LYS A 306 -19.40 3.63 -1.85
N PHE A 307 -20.19 2.57 -2.04
CA PHE A 307 -21.37 2.31 -1.20
C PHE A 307 -21.15 1.30 -0.07
N VAL A 308 -20.12 0.45 -0.16
CA VAL A 308 -19.80 -0.58 0.86
C VAL A 308 -18.46 -0.30 1.51
N ALA A 309 -17.39 -0.18 0.71
CA ALA A 309 -16.04 -0.14 1.27
C ALA A 309 -15.69 1.19 1.96
N LEU A 310 -16.07 2.34 1.38
CA LEU A 310 -15.84 3.69 1.89
C LEU A 310 -16.96 4.22 2.79
N ARG A 311 -17.96 3.39 3.12
CA ARG A 311 -19.06 3.82 3.97
C ARG A 311 -18.53 4.20 5.36
N GLY A 312 -18.67 5.47 5.72
CA GLY A 312 -18.19 6.05 6.99
C GLY A 312 -16.77 6.64 6.95
N VAL A 313 -16.08 6.63 5.81
CA VAL A 313 -14.71 7.19 5.69
C VAL A 313 -14.74 8.42 4.75
N PRO A 314 -14.57 9.65 5.29
CA PRO A 314 -14.71 10.86 4.49
C PRO A 314 -13.57 11.09 3.49
N ASN A 315 -12.30 10.73 3.81
CA ASN A 315 -11.14 10.96 2.93
C ASN A 315 -10.09 9.84 2.98
N LEU A 316 -10.00 9.02 1.93
CA LEU A 316 -8.96 7.97 1.82
C LEU A 316 -7.54 8.54 1.62
N SER A 317 -7.44 9.75 1.06
CA SER A 317 -6.16 10.40 0.77
C SER A 317 -5.43 10.87 2.02
N GLU A 318 -6.13 11.09 3.13
CA GLU A 318 -5.54 11.52 4.41
C GLU A 318 -5.03 10.32 5.21
N THR A 319 -5.71 9.17 5.11
CA THR A 319 -5.34 7.97 5.86
C THR A 319 -4.02 7.36 5.38
N VAL A 320 -3.74 7.40 4.06
CA VAL A 320 -2.45 6.97 3.50
C VAL A 320 -2.18 7.71 2.17
N PRO A 321 -1.65 8.94 2.12
CA PRO A 321 -1.31 9.61 0.85
C PRO A 321 -0.05 9.01 0.23
N GLY A 322 -0.05 8.83 -1.10
CA GLY A 322 1.16 8.46 -1.85
C GLY A 322 2.03 9.68 -2.08
N ASP A 323 2.99 9.90 -1.20
CA ASP A 323 3.98 10.97 -1.34
C ASP A 323 5.19 10.55 -2.19
N PHE A 324 5.99 11.53 -2.58
CA PHE A 324 7.20 11.36 -3.38
C PHE A 324 8.18 10.34 -2.78
N TYR A 325 8.43 10.40 -1.46
CA TYR A 325 9.40 9.54 -0.80
C TYR A 325 8.92 8.10 -0.71
N PHE A 326 7.64 7.91 -0.42
CA PHE A 326 7.02 6.60 -0.40
C PHE A 326 7.04 5.93 -1.79
N ILE A 327 6.85 6.69 -2.87
CA ILE A 327 7.02 6.19 -4.25
C ILE A 327 8.49 5.86 -4.52
N THR A 328 9.41 6.70 -4.04
CA THR A 328 10.86 6.50 -4.18
C THR A 328 11.31 5.21 -3.50
N ASP A 329 10.90 4.98 -2.25
CA ASP A 329 11.21 3.76 -1.49
C ASP A 329 10.62 2.50 -2.15
N ALA A 330 9.51 2.64 -2.89
CA ALA A 330 8.87 1.56 -3.63
C ALA A 330 9.38 1.37 -5.08
N SER A 331 10.35 2.18 -5.51
CA SER A 331 10.94 2.14 -6.86
C SER A 331 12.00 1.04 -7.00
N ILE A 332 12.10 0.41 -8.17
CA ILE A 332 13.08 -0.66 -8.43
C ILE A 332 14.14 -0.17 -9.40
N ALA A 333 15.41 -0.18 -8.98
CA ALA A 333 16.53 0.19 -9.84
C ALA A 333 16.65 -0.73 -11.07
N TRP A 334 17.15 -0.19 -12.18
CA TRP A 334 17.17 -0.90 -13.46
C TRP A 334 17.90 -2.26 -13.43
N LYS A 335 18.95 -2.40 -12.61
CA LYS A 335 19.69 -3.66 -12.46
C LYS A 335 18.82 -4.75 -11.83
N HIS A 336 18.06 -4.41 -10.79
CA HIS A 336 17.11 -5.31 -10.14
C HIS A 336 15.95 -5.67 -11.07
N LEU A 337 15.43 -4.68 -11.80
CA LEU A 337 14.39 -4.91 -12.81
C LEU A 337 14.83 -5.90 -13.89
N LEU A 338 16.07 -5.79 -14.39
CA LEU A 338 16.61 -6.75 -15.37
C LEU A 338 16.82 -8.15 -14.78
N ALA A 339 17.07 -8.25 -13.48
CA ALA A 339 17.16 -9.51 -12.74
C ALA A 339 15.79 -10.06 -12.29
N LEU A 340 14.68 -9.41 -12.65
CA LEU A 340 13.33 -9.77 -12.17
C LEU A 340 13.26 -9.85 -10.62
N ASP A 341 14.05 -9.01 -9.95
CA ASP A 341 14.05 -8.92 -8.49
C ASP A 341 12.84 -8.11 -8.03
N MET A 342 11.91 -8.81 -7.39
CA MET A 342 10.71 -8.20 -6.82
C MET A 342 10.88 -8.00 -5.32
N ALA A 343 10.54 -6.79 -4.84
CA ALA A 343 10.48 -6.50 -3.41
C ALA A 343 9.61 -7.51 -2.65
N GLY A 344 10.17 -8.20 -1.65
CA GLY A 344 9.62 -9.40 -1.05
C GLY A 344 9.84 -9.55 0.45
N ILE A 345 8.96 -10.32 1.10
CA ILE A 345 9.05 -10.60 2.54
C ILE A 345 10.27 -11.45 2.90
N MET A 346 10.65 -12.43 2.07
CA MET A 346 11.81 -13.28 2.34
C MET A 346 13.12 -12.48 2.33
N ASP A 347 13.27 -11.49 1.44
CA ASP A 347 14.41 -10.58 1.47
C ASP A 347 14.45 -9.74 2.75
N LYS A 348 13.28 -9.26 3.21
CA LYS A 348 13.16 -8.55 4.50
C LYS A 348 13.56 -9.46 5.67
N MET A 349 13.17 -10.73 5.64
CA MET A 349 13.54 -11.70 6.68
C MET A 349 15.05 -11.97 6.70
N MET A 350 15.68 -12.10 5.53
CA MET A 350 17.10 -12.46 5.40
C MET A 350 18.05 -11.27 5.57
N THR A 351 17.66 -10.07 5.12
CA THR A 351 18.58 -8.93 4.95
C THR A 351 18.16 -7.63 5.65
N GLY A 352 16.91 -7.57 6.13
CA GLY A 352 16.31 -6.37 6.74
C GLY A 352 15.56 -5.46 5.75
N ASP A 353 15.88 -5.55 4.45
CA ASP A 353 15.28 -4.73 3.40
C ASP A 353 14.32 -5.53 2.52
N TYR A 354 13.25 -4.89 2.02
CA TYR A 354 12.30 -5.58 1.13
C TYR A 354 12.90 -5.91 -0.24
N LEU A 355 13.93 -5.22 -0.70
CA LEU A 355 14.63 -5.54 -1.95
C LEU A 355 15.98 -6.17 -1.62
N ALA A 356 16.40 -7.16 -2.40
CA ALA A 356 17.73 -7.75 -2.25
C ALA A 356 18.81 -6.66 -2.34
N LYS A 357 19.83 -6.72 -1.47
CA LYS A 357 20.94 -5.74 -1.45
C LYS A 357 21.72 -5.70 -2.76
N GLU A 358 21.86 -6.86 -3.42
CA GLU A 358 22.52 -6.99 -4.71
C GLU A 358 21.58 -7.64 -5.73
N PRO A 359 21.61 -7.21 -7.01
CA PRO A 359 20.82 -7.84 -8.05
C PRO A 359 21.18 -9.31 -8.25
N ARG A 360 20.17 -10.18 -8.41
CA ARG A 360 20.40 -11.60 -8.70
C ARG A 360 20.75 -11.80 -10.17
N TYR A 361 21.97 -11.43 -10.55
CA TYR A 361 22.41 -11.34 -11.96
C TYR A 361 22.14 -12.57 -12.82
N ALA A 362 22.14 -13.78 -12.25
CA ALA A 362 21.77 -14.99 -12.99
C ALA A 362 20.37 -14.91 -13.62
N ASN A 363 19.41 -14.28 -12.93
CA ASN A 363 18.04 -14.11 -13.40
C ASN A 363 17.92 -13.16 -14.61
N VAL A 364 18.97 -12.39 -14.95
CA VAL A 364 19.02 -11.61 -16.21
C VAL A 364 18.81 -12.51 -17.42
N PHE A 365 19.14 -13.81 -17.30
CA PHE A 365 18.77 -14.83 -18.28
C PHE A 365 17.28 -14.80 -18.65
N TYR A 366 16.37 -14.64 -17.69
CA TYR A 366 14.94 -14.61 -17.95
C TYR A 366 14.53 -13.36 -18.75
N THR A 367 15.12 -12.21 -18.45
CA THR A 367 14.92 -10.99 -19.25
C THR A 367 15.45 -11.15 -20.67
N ILE A 368 16.59 -11.82 -20.86
CA ILE A 368 17.08 -12.19 -22.19
C ILE A 368 16.04 -13.06 -22.90
N MET A 369 15.51 -14.09 -22.24
CA MET A 369 14.49 -14.99 -22.79
C MET A 369 13.18 -14.27 -23.17
N ILE A 370 12.77 -13.25 -22.42
CA ILE A 370 11.64 -12.36 -22.74
C ILE A 370 11.91 -11.56 -24.03
N MET A 371 13.17 -11.16 -24.24
CA MET A 371 13.58 -10.29 -25.36
C MET A 371 13.94 -11.05 -26.65
N LEU A 372 14.28 -12.35 -26.57
CA LEU A 372 14.63 -13.16 -27.76
C LEU A 372 13.60 -13.09 -28.92
N PRO A 373 12.27 -13.18 -28.69
CA PRO A 373 11.29 -13.11 -29.76
C PRO A 373 11.31 -11.77 -30.53
N LEU A 374 11.76 -10.68 -29.90
CA LEU A 374 11.90 -9.36 -30.52
C LEU A 374 13.18 -9.25 -31.36
N PHE A 375 14.31 -9.68 -30.80
CA PHE A 375 15.62 -9.41 -31.41
C PHE A 375 16.04 -10.49 -32.42
N LEU A 376 15.69 -11.76 -32.23
CA LEU A 376 16.09 -12.84 -33.14
C LEU A 376 15.26 -12.82 -34.44
N PRO A 377 15.86 -12.50 -35.61
CA PRO A 377 15.11 -12.41 -36.87
C PRO A 377 14.48 -13.74 -37.29
N VAL A 378 15.14 -14.86 -36.97
CA VAL A 378 14.64 -16.21 -37.28
C VAL A 378 13.32 -16.47 -36.54
N MET A 379 13.23 -16.15 -35.25
CA MET A 379 11.99 -16.28 -34.48
C MET A 379 10.88 -15.36 -35.02
N ARG A 380 11.23 -14.12 -35.38
CA ARG A 380 10.27 -13.18 -35.99
C ARG A 380 9.66 -13.71 -37.29
N ARG A 381 10.47 -14.33 -38.14
CA ARG A 381 10.01 -14.87 -39.44
C ARG A 381 9.23 -16.18 -39.30
N THR A 382 9.56 -17.01 -38.31
CA THR A 382 8.97 -18.35 -38.15
C THR A 382 7.73 -18.36 -37.26
N VAL A 383 7.79 -17.70 -36.10
CA VAL A 383 6.70 -17.67 -35.11
C VAL A 383 5.69 -16.59 -35.44
N PHE A 384 6.13 -15.42 -35.90
CA PHE A 384 5.29 -14.23 -36.13
C PHE A 384 5.13 -13.92 -37.62
N ASP A 385 4.86 -14.97 -38.39
CA ASP A 385 4.66 -14.99 -39.83
C ASP A 385 3.38 -14.22 -40.29
N THR A 386 2.27 -14.37 -39.55
CA THR A 386 0.95 -13.83 -39.89
C THR A 386 0.71 -12.40 -39.40
N PRO A 387 -0.18 -11.62 -40.04
CA PRO A 387 -0.52 -10.26 -39.62
C PRO A 387 -0.99 -10.15 -38.16
N GLU A 388 -1.79 -11.12 -37.70
CA GLU A 388 -2.33 -11.19 -36.33
C GLU A 388 -1.21 -11.40 -35.32
N ARG A 389 -0.29 -12.33 -35.60
CA ARG A 389 0.87 -12.59 -34.75
C ARG A 389 1.83 -11.39 -34.69
N ARG A 390 1.98 -10.63 -35.78
CA ARG A 390 2.75 -9.37 -35.77
C ARG A 390 2.07 -8.27 -34.95
N LYS A 391 0.74 -8.15 -35.00
CA LYS A 391 -0.02 -7.26 -34.09
C LYS A 391 0.24 -7.65 -32.63
N PHE A 392 0.21 -8.94 -32.32
CA PHE A 392 0.54 -9.44 -30.99
C PHE A 392 1.95 -9.06 -30.54
N VAL A 393 2.98 -9.24 -31.37
CA VAL A 393 4.37 -8.80 -31.05
C VAL A 393 4.41 -7.31 -30.71
N PHE A 394 3.78 -6.47 -31.51
CA PHE A 394 3.78 -5.03 -31.24
C PHE A 394 3.13 -4.71 -29.88
N VAL A 395 1.93 -5.25 -29.64
CA VAL A 395 1.18 -4.99 -28.40
C VAL A 395 1.90 -5.55 -27.16
N ILE A 396 2.44 -6.76 -27.26
CA ILE A 396 3.07 -7.41 -26.10
C ILE A 396 4.34 -6.67 -25.70
N TYR A 397 5.17 -6.23 -26.66
CA TYR A 397 6.38 -5.45 -26.36
C TYR A 397 6.08 -4.00 -25.98
N LEU A 398 5.00 -3.39 -26.47
CA LEU A 398 4.50 -2.12 -25.94
C LEU A 398 4.23 -2.25 -24.43
N ASN A 399 3.61 -3.34 -24.00
CA ASN A 399 3.37 -3.61 -22.58
C ASN A 399 4.67 -3.91 -21.81
N VAL A 400 5.63 -4.65 -22.38
CA VAL A 400 6.95 -4.89 -21.76
C VAL A 400 7.68 -3.58 -21.50
N PHE A 401 7.87 -2.75 -22.52
CA PHE A 401 8.64 -1.51 -22.38
C PHE A 401 7.93 -0.50 -21.48
N PHE A 402 6.61 -0.39 -21.57
CA PHE A 402 5.84 0.46 -20.67
C PHE A 402 5.94 -0.02 -19.22
N SER A 403 5.78 -1.32 -18.96
CA SER A 403 5.93 -1.90 -17.63
C SER A 403 7.32 -1.63 -17.06
N MET A 404 8.38 -1.89 -17.83
CA MET A 404 9.76 -1.59 -17.41
C MET A 404 9.96 -0.10 -17.10
N TRP A 405 9.48 0.79 -17.97
CA TRP A 405 9.58 2.24 -17.81
C TRP A 405 8.83 2.77 -16.58
N ALA A 406 7.69 2.17 -16.25
CA ALA A 406 6.87 2.53 -15.10
C ALA A 406 7.43 1.99 -13.77
N THR A 407 8.00 0.77 -13.78
CA THR A 407 8.57 0.11 -12.60
C THR A 407 9.77 0.85 -12.00
N LEU A 408 10.54 1.55 -12.83
CA LEU A 408 11.69 2.33 -12.38
C LEU A 408 11.33 3.45 -11.38
N GLY A 409 10.08 3.93 -11.35
CA GLY A 409 9.68 4.92 -10.34
C GLY A 409 10.55 6.17 -10.35
N TYR A 410 11.06 6.57 -9.18
CA TYR A 410 12.07 7.62 -9.03
C TYR A 410 13.51 7.09 -8.87
N SER A 411 13.75 5.80 -9.10
CA SER A 411 15.07 5.16 -8.90
C SER A 411 16.13 5.61 -9.91
N GLU A 412 17.39 5.26 -9.63
CA GLU A 412 18.51 5.50 -10.53
C GLU A 412 18.40 4.80 -11.90
N PRO A 413 19.04 5.37 -12.96
CA PRO A 413 19.84 6.60 -12.93
C PRO A 413 18.97 7.86 -13.07
N GLU A 414 19.40 8.97 -12.46
CA GLU A 414 18.63 10.23 -12.39
C GLU A 414 18.31 10.86 -13.75
N TRP A 415 19.19 10.69 -14.73
CA TRP A 415 19.05 11.26 -16.08
C TRP A 415 17.93 10.62 -16.92
N LEU A 416 17.48 9.41 -16.58
CA LEU A 416 16.47 8.69 -17.36
C LEU A 416 15.07 9.26 -17.04
N PRO A 417 14.30 9.75 -18.04
CA PRO A 417 12.95 10.24 -17.82
C PRO A 417 12.00 9.05 -17.61
N THR A 418 11.91 8.55 -16.38
CA THR A 418 10.97 7.48 -15.99
C THR A 418 9.52 7.97 -16.06
N PHE A 419 8.54 7.05 -16.00
CA PHE A 419 7.12 7.40 -15.97
C PHE A 419 6.79 8.41 -14.87
N HIS A 420 7.25 8.15 -13.64
CA HIS A 420 6.96 8.99 -12.49
C HIS A 420 7.65 10.35 -12.59
N ARG A 421 8.91 10.42 -13.05
CA ARG A 421 9.59 11.70 -13.32
C ARG A 421 8.91 12.52 -14.41
N THR A 422 8.43 11.85 -15.46
CA THR A 422 7.72 12.50 -16.56
C THR A 422 6.38 13.09 -16.08
N ILE A 423 5.59 12.32 -15.33
CA ILE A 423 4.34 12.80 -14.76
C ILE A 423 4.60 13.88 -13.71
N ALA A 424 5.64 13.76 -12.89
CA ALA A 424 6.01 14.79 -11.91
C ALA A 424 6.40 16.11 -12.58
N LEU A 425 7.16 16.05 -13.69
CA LEU A 425 7.47 17.25 -14.47
C LEU A 425 6.21 17.92 -15.02
N ILE A 426 5.31 17.14 -15.64
CA ILE A 426 4.03 17.63 -16.15
C ILE A 426 3.20 18.24 -15.02
N SER A 427 3.12 17.56 -13.87
CA SER A 427 2.30 17.97 -12.73
C SER A 427 2.84 19.21 -12.03
N ARG A 428 4.16 19.33 -11.82
CA ARG A 428 4.79 20.54 -11.26
C ARG A 428 4.63 21.74 -12.20
N THR A 429 4.77 21.51 -13.50
CA THR A 429 4.53 22.57 -14.50
C THR A 429 3.06 23.02 -14.45
N ALA A 430 2.12 22.08 -14.47
CA ALA A 430 0.69 22.36 -14.38
C ALA A 430 0.31 23.07 -13.06
N TYR A 431 0.94 22.68 -11.94
CA TYR A 431 0.77 23.30 -10.64
C TYR A 431 1.19 24.78 -10.65
N GLY A 432 2.29 25.10 -11.32
CA GLY A 432 2.81 26.46 -11.47
C GLY A 432 2.03 27.35 -12.43
N MET A 433 1.19 26.80 -13.33
CA MET A 433 0.45 27.58 -14.33
C MET A 433 -0.67 28.46 -13.75
N GLN A 434 -1.11 28.20 -12.51
CA GLN A 434 -2.21 28.93 -11.85
C GLN A 434 -3.46 29.08 -12.74
N SER A 435 -3.85 28.02 -13.45
CA SER A 435 -4.96 28.04 -14.42
C SER A 435 -5.87 26.81 -14.29
N THR A 436 -7.11 26.92 -14.75
CA THR A 436 -8.08 25.81 -14.78
C THR A 436 -7.57 24.60 -15.56
N ILE A 437 -6.81 24.83 -16.63
CA ILE A 437 -6.19 23.75 -17.41
C ILE A 437 -5.11 23.05 -16.57
N GLY A 438 -4.28 23.82 -15.86
CA GLY A 438 -3.30 23.28 -14.93
C GLY A 438 -3.96 22.44 -13.83
N ASP A 439 -5.07 22.90 -13.27
CA ASP A 439 -5.84 22.17 -12.26
C ASP A 439 -6.44 20.86 -12.79
N LEU A 440 -6.97 20.86 -14.01
CA LEU A 440 -7.48 19.66 -14.67
C LEU A 440 -6.35 18.64 -14.90
N VAL A 441 -5.21 19.09 -15.42
CA VAL A 441 -4.03 18.23 -15.63
C VAL A 441 -3.59 17.62 -14.31
N LEU A 442 -3.46 18.43 -13.26
CA LEU A 442 -3.05 17.98 -11.93
C LEU A 442 -4.06 17.00 -11.31
N MET A 443 -5.36 17.24 -11.48
CA MET A 443 -6.39 16.31 -11.05
C MET A 443 -6.22 14.94 -11.74
N ILE A 444 -6.02 14.94 -13.05
CA ILE A 444 -5.82 13.71 -13.83
C ILE A 444 -4.54 12.99 -13.40
N THR A 445 -3.40 13.69 -13.34
CA THR A 445 -2.12 13.08 -12.99
C THR A 445 -2.08 12.59 -11.56
N SER A 446 -2.63 13.36 -10.61
CA SER A 446 -2.74 12.96 -9.21
C SER A 446 -3.63 11.74 -9.05
N THR A 447 -4.76 11.67 -9.76
CA THR A 447 -5.63 10.48 -9.76
C THR A 447 -4.88 9.25 -10.29
N ILE A 448 -4.15 9.39 -11.40
CA ILE A 448 -3.35 8.30 -11.98
C ILE A 448 -2.32 7.78 -10.97
N VAL A 449 -1.57 8.67 -10.30
CA VAL A 449 -0.52 8.26 -9.36
C VAL A 449 -1.07 7.76 -8.04
N GLN A 450 -2.17 8.30 -7.52
CA GLN A 450 -2.82 7.74 -6.33
C GLN A 450 -3.27 6.29 -6.56
N VAL A 451 -3.79 6.00 -7.76
CA VAL A 451 -4.21 4.66 -8.17
C VAL A 451 -3.01 3.73 -8.39
N LEU A 452 -1.93 4.23 -9.01
CA LEU A 452 -0.77 3.45 -9.43
C LEU A 452 0.44 3.49 -8.48
N ARG A 453 0.28 4.16 -7.33
CA ARG A 453 1.24 4.57 -6.28
C ARG A 453 2.54 3.79 -6.09
N PHE A 454 2.60 2.51 -6.40
CA PHE A 454 3.78 1.68 -6.16
C PHE A 454 4.39 1.23 -7.49
N PRO A 455 5.58 1.75 -7.85
CA PRO A 455 6.24 1.42 -9.11
C PRO A 455 6.45 -0.09 -9.30
N HIS A 456 6.87 -0.81 -8.26
CA HIS A 456 7.06 -2.26 -8.34
C HIS A 456 5.80 -3.05 -8.74
N ARG A 457 4.58 -2.50 -8.66
CA ARG A 457 3.37 -3.19 -9.12
C ARG A 457 3.31 -3.31 -10.64
N PHE A 458 3.93 -2.40 -11.38
CA PHE A 458 4.00 -2.50 -12.83
C PHE A 458 4.80 -3.71 -13.28
N GLU A 459 5.73 -4.21 -12.46
CA GLU A 459 6.48 -5.45 -12.69
C GLU A 459 5.56 -6.68 -12.83
N LEU A 460 4.38 -6.66 -12.23
CA LEU A 460 3.40 -7.75 -12.38
C LEU A 460 2.89 -7.88 -13.82
N ILE A 461 2.86 -6.79 -14.60
CA ILE A 461 2.59 -6.86 -16.05
C ILE A 461 3.78 -7.54 -16.75
N LEU A 462 5.02 -7.19 -16.40
CA LEU A 462 6.22 -7.84 -16.94
C LEU A 462 6.21 -9.34 -16.64
N PHE A 463 5.90 -9.76 -15.42
CA PHE A 463 5.79 -11.17 -15.02
C PHE A 463 4.68 -11.90 -15.76
N MET A 464 3.52 -11.28 -15.94
CA MET A 464 2.42 -11.85 -16.73
C MET A 464 2.86 -12.07 -18.18
N VAL A 465 3.54 -11.09 -18.77
CA VAL A 465 4.08 -11.21 -20.13
C VAL A 465 5.21 -12.23 -20.20
N ALA A 466 6.04 -12.34 -19.15
CA ALA A 466 7.13 -13.30 -19.05
C ALA A 466 6.60 -14.74 -19.10
N CYS A 467 5.47 -15.02 -18.43
CA CYS A 467 4.74 -16.29 -18.53
C CYS A 467 4.32 -16.64 -19.96
N ILE A 468 4.29 -15.69 -20.91
CA ILE A 468 3.92 -15.92 -22.31
C ILE A 468 5.15 -15.95 -23.23
N LEU A 469 6.07 -14.98 -23.09
CA LEU A 469 7.22 -14.83 -23.98
C LEU A 469 8.33 -15.85 -23.69
N MET A 470 8.60 -16.17 -22.41
CA MET A 470 9.62 -17.17 -22.08
C MET A 470 9.29 -18.57 -22.63
N PRO A 471 8.04 -19.08 -22.53
CA PRO A 471 7.68 -20.33 -23.19
C PRO A 471 7.80 -20.32 -24.71
N ILE A 472 7.52 -19.20 -25.39
CA ILE A 472 7.72 -19.08 -26.85
C ILE A 472 9.19 -19.28 -27.19
N SER A 473 10.07 -18.57 -26.47
CA SER A 473 11.53 -18.68 -26.64
C SER A 473 12.03 -20.10 -26.35
N LEU A 474 11.60 -20.69 -25.23
CA LEU A 474 12.02 -22.03 -24.85
C LEU A 474 11.51 -23.11 -25.83
N THR A 475 10.26 -22.98 -26.31
CA THR A 475 9.70 -23.88 -27.33
C THR A 475 10.54 -23.88 -28.60
N MET A 476 10.98 -22.71 -29.06
CA MET A 476 11.82 -22.57 -30.24
C MET A 476 13.21 -23.17 -30.03
N ILE A 477 13.84 -22.91 -28.89
CA ILE A 477 15.14 -23.51 -28.54
C ILE A 477 15.05 -25.04 -28.52
N ILE A 478 14.00 -25.60 -27.89
CA ILE A 478 13.78 -27.05 -27.86
C ILE A 478 13.63 -27.61 -29.27
N GLN A 479 12.83 -26.97 -30.13
CA GLN A 479 12.63 -27.42 -31.51
C GLN A 479 13.91 -27.35 -32.34
N TRP A 480 14.72 -26.29 -32.17
CA TRP A 480 16.00 -26.16 -32.84
C TRP A 480 17.00 -27.22 -32.38
N LEU A 481 17.09 -27.47 -31.07
CA LEU A 481 17.94 -28.51 -30.52
C LEU A 481 17.52 -29.89 -31.02
N GLN A 482 16.21 -30.18 -31.05
CA GLN A 482 15.70 -31.42 -31.63
C GLN A 482 16.02 -31.55 -33.12
N GLY A 483 15.90 -30.47 -33.89
CA GLY A 483 16.27 -30.44 -35.30
C GLY A 483 17.77 -30.69 -35.50
N TRP A 484 18.62 -30.09 -34.67
CA TRP A 484 20.06 -30.27 -34.69
C TRP A 484 20.48 -31.69 -34.30
N LEU A 485 19.93 -32.24 -33.21
CA LEU A 485 20.19 -33.61 -32.76
C LEU A 485 19.74 -34.66 -33.78
N ARG A 486 18.65 -34.40 -34.52
CA ARG A 486 18.22 -35.26 -35.62
C ARG A 486 19.24 -35.26 -36.76
N ARG A 487 19.74 -34.09 -37.18
CA ARG A 487 20.74 -33.96 -38.25
C ARG A 487 22.09 -34.61 -37.92
N LEU A 488 22.51 -34.55 -36.65
CA LEU A 488 23.71 -35.26 -36.20
C LEU A 488 23.54 -36.79 -36.19
N GLY A 489 22.30 -37.27 -36.24
CA GLY A 489 21.93 -38.68 -36.17
C GLY A 489 21.54 -39.33 -37.50
N ASP A 490 21.77 -38.70 -38.65
CA ASP A 490 21.40 -39.22 -39.97
C ASP A 490 22.37 -40.31 -40.52
N GLY A 491 23.12 -40.99 -39.65
CA GLY A 491 23.85 -42.23 -39.99
C GLY A 491 23.03 -43.48 -39.65
N GLU A 492 23.03 -44.48 -40.55
CA GLU A 492 22.33 -45.77 -40.42
C GLU A 492 22.51 -46.40 -39.03
N ALA A 493 21.53 -46.20 -38.15
CA ALA A 493 21.54 -46.76 -36.81
C ALA A 493 20.64 -48.00 -36.74
N THR A 494 21.25 -49.14 -36.38
CA THR A 494 20.56 -50.40 -36.13
C THR A 494 19.78 -50.36 -34.80
N GLY A 495 18.82 -51.28 -34.64
CA GLY A 495 17.67 -51.19 -33.72
C GLY A 495 17.91 -50.69 -32.29
N ILE A 496 19.03 -51.04 -31.64
CA ILE A 496 19.35 -50.59 -30.26
C ILE A 496 19.80 -49.11 -30.23
N GLN A 497 20.57 -48.67 -31.23
CA GLN A 497 20.98 -47.27 -31.36
C GLN A 497 19.81 -46.36 -31.73
N ALA A 498 18.86 -46.84 -32.53
CA ALA A 498 17.63 -46.12 -32.85
C ALA A 498 16.72 -45.93 -31.63
N LEU A 499 16.65 -46.93 -30.74
CA LEU A 499 15.89 -46.88 -29.49
C LEU A 499 16.53 -45.92 -28.48
N SER A 500 17.86 -45.97 -28.33
CA SER A 500 18.64 -45.02 -27.53
C SER A 500 18.48 -43.58 -28.04
N ARG A 501 18.58 -43.33 -29.36
CA ARG A 501 18.37 -42.01 -29.96
C ARG A 501 16.96 -41.46 -29.74
N LYS A 502 15.92 -42.30 -29.85
CA LYS A 502 14.54 -41.92 -29.51
C LYS A 502 14.41 -41.58 -28.02
N ALA A 503 15.03 -42.37 -27.13
CA ALA A 503 15.04 -42.08 -25.70
C ALA A 503 15.76 -40.74 -25.39
N THR A 504 16.91 -40.47 -26.00
CA THR A 504 17.65 -39.20 -25.84
C THR A 504 16.83 -37.99 -26.29
N LEU A 505 16.13 -38.08 -27.43
CA LEU A 505 15.27 -37.01 -27.93
C LEU A 505 14.04 -36.76 -27.04
N VAL A 506 13.49 -37.81 -26.43
CA VAL A 506 12.36 -37.71 -25.50
C VAL A 506 12.80 -37.17 -24.13
N LEU A 507 13.99 -37.55 -23.65
CA LEU A 507 14.55 -37.09 -22.36
C LEU A 507 15.12 -35.66 -22.44
N ALA A 508 15.61 -35.22 -23.60
CA ALA A 508 16.18 -33.88 -23.76
C ALA A 508 15.17 -32.75 -23.49
N MET A 509 13.89 -32.95 -23.83
CA MET A 509 12.84 -31.94 -23.60
C MET A 509 12.60 -31.63 -22.12
N PRO A 510 12.25 -32.61 -21.25
CA PRO A 510 12.05 -32.34 -19.83
C PRO A 510 13.34 -31.89 -19.15
N LEU A 511 14.50 -32.39 -19.55
CA LEU A 511 15.78 -31.92 -19.02
C LEU A 511 16.01 -30.44 -19.32
N LEU A 512 15.83 -29.99 -20.57
CA LEU A 512 16.02 -28.57 -20.92
C LEU A 512 15.00 -27.67 -20.20
N THR A 513 13.77 -28.14 -20.04
CA THR A 513 12.77 -27.49 -19.19
C THR A 513 13.24 -27.39 -17.74
N LEU A 514 13.84 -28.43 -17.16
CA LEU A 514 14.39 -28.38 -15.80
C LEU A 514 15.62 -27.47 -15.70
N PHE A 515 16.52 -27.47 -16.70
CA PHE A 515 17.66 -26.56 -16.76
C PHE A 515 17.25 -25.09 -16.75
N PHE A 516 16.05 -24.76 -17.23
CA PHE A 516 15.48 -23.42 -17.15
C PHE A 516 15.34 -22.90 -15.71
N MET A 517 15.33 -23.78 -14.69
CA MET A 517 15.29 -23.40 -13.28
C MET A 517 16.65 -23.02 -12.68
N VAL A 518 17.76 -23.37 -13.35
CA VAL A 518 19.12 -23.18 -12.82
C VAL A 518 19.43 -21.73 -12.45
N PRO A 519 19.08 -20.71 -13.26
CA PRO A 519 19.35 -19.32 -12.89
C PRO A 519 18.63 -18.86 -11.62
N LEU A 520 17.43 -19.38 -11.36
CA LEU A 520 16.69 -19.06 -10.12
C LEU A 520 17.43 -19.64 -8.91
N PHE A 521 17.80 -20.92 -8.99
CA PHE A 521 18.44 -21.63 -7.89
C PHE A 521 19.96 -21.43 -7.81
N SER A 522 20.58 -20.62 -8.67
CA SER A 522 21.98 -20.24 -8.46
C SER A 522 22.14 -19.29 -7.27
N SER A 523 21.11 -18.49 -6.98
CA SER A 523 21.04 -17.67 -5.77
C SER A 523 20.86 -18.58 -4.55
N TRP A 524 21.64 -18.30 -3.49
CA TRP A 524 21.58 -19.07 -2.26
C TRP A 524 20.26 -18.81 -1.50
N GLN A 525 19.70 -17.61 -1.58
CA GLN A 525 18.46 -17.22 -0.92
C GLN A 525 17.26 -18.08 -1.36
N TYR A 526 17.12 -18.33 -2.67
CA TYR A 526 16.05 -19.20 -3.18
C TYR A 526 16.25 -20.67 -2.80
N ARG A 527 17.49 -21.17 -2.84
CA ARG A 527 17.81 -22.54 -2.41
C ARG A 527 17.52 -22.74 -0.94
N ASP A 528 17.96 -21.82 -0.11
CA ASP A 528 17.73 -21.86 1.32
C ASP A 528 16.22 -21.84 1.60
N THR A 529 15.46 -20.95 0.98
CA THR A 529 14.00 -20.88 1.19
C THR A 529 13.26 -22.14 0.72
N PHE A 530 13.48 -22.59 -0.51
CA PHE A 530 12.67 -23.66 -1.12
C PHE A 530 13.18 -25.06 -0.81
N PHE A 531 14.49 -25.29 -0.73
CA PHE A 531 15.04 -26.62 -0.46
C PHE A 531 15.09 -26.93 1.04
N SER A 532 15.40 -25.96 1.91
CA SER A 532 15.31 -26.18 3.37
C SER A 532 13.87 -26.27 3.86
N GLY A 533 12.92 -25.70 3.11
CA GLY A 533 11.52 -25.59 3.52
C GLY A 533 11.29 -24.74 4.77
N ASN A 534 12.34 -24.09 5.30
CA ASN A 534 12.32 -23.36 6.56
C ASN A 534 11.82 -21.92 6.41
N MET A 535 11.84 -21.33 5.20
CA MET A 535 11.37 -19.95 4.94
C MET A 535 11.77 -18.92 6.02
N MET A 536 12.97 -19.05 6.60
CA MET A 536 13.43 -18.24 7.74
C MET A 536 12.43 -18.21 8.92
N ASN A 537 11.88 -19.37 9.28
CA ASN A 537 10.84 -19.57 10.29
C ASN A 537 9.52 -18.80 10.03
N PHE A 538 9.35 -18.14 8.88
CA PHE A 538 8.17 -17.32 8.59
C PHE A 538 6.85 -18.09 8.62
N LEU A 539 6.89 -19.40 8.32
CA LEU A 539 5.73 -20.30 8.37
C LEU A 539 5.84 -21.31 9.52
N ALA A 540 6.74 -21.09 10.47
CA ALA A 540 6.85 -21.93 11.65
C ALA A 540 5.56 -21.78 12.50
N PRO A 541 5.05 -22.88 13.09
CA PRO A 541 3.90 -22.81 13.98
C PRO A 541 4.29 -22.13 15.29
N TYR A 542 3.56 -21.09 15.69
CA TYR A 542 3.70 -20.41 16.98
C TYR A 542 2.83 -21.09 18.04
N PRO A 543 3.37 -21.47 19.22
CA PRO A 543 2.61 -22.07 20.31
C PRO A 543 1.70 -21.04 20.97
N VAL A 544 0.38 -21.22 20.88
CA VAL A 544 -0.60 -20.25 21.42
C VAL A 544 -1.03 -20.56 22.84
N THR A 545 -0.57 -21.66 23.44
CA THR A 545 -0.99 -22.09 24.78
C THR A 545 -0.81 -20.99 25.84
N PRO A 546 0.35 -20.31 25.95
CA PRO A 546 0.52 -19.25 26.95
C PRO A 546 -0.46 -18.09 26.74
N LEU A 547 -0.70 -17.69 25.48
CA LEU A 547 -1.66 -16.63 25.15
C LEU A 547 -3.12 -17.07 25.37
N LYS A 548 -3.42 -18.36 25.19
CA LYS A 548 -4.73 -18.95 25.47
C LYS A 548 -5.04 -18.88 26.97
N GLU A 549 -4.05 -19.13 27.82
CA GLU A 549 -4.19 -19.01 29.26
C GLU A 549 -4.47 -17.55 29.67
N VAL A 550 -3.73 -16.59 29.11
CA VAL A 550 -4.00 -15.15 29.30
C VAL A 550 -5.43 -14.81 28.90
N LYS A 551 -5.91 -15.27 27.73
CA LYS A 551 -7.29 -15.05 27.29
C LYS A 551 -8.30 -15.65 28.28
N ASN A 552 -8.06 -16.87 28.74
CA ASN A 552 -8.95 -17.53 29.70
C ASN A 552 -8.99 -16.80 31.05
N GLU A 553 -7.86 -16.24 31.51
CA GLU A 553 -7.84 -15.45 32.73
C GLU A 553 -8.57 -14.12 32.56
N LEU A 554 -8.33 -13.39 31.48
CA LEU A 554 -9.03 -12.14 31.20
C LEU A 554 -10.56 -12.33 31.10
N LEU A 555 -11.02 -13.44 30.52
CA LEU A 555 -12.45 -13.77 30.41
C LEU A 555 -13.13 -14.08 31.76
N LYS A 556 -12.36 -14.39 32.81
CA LYS A 556 -12.91 -14.57 34.18
C LYS A 556 -13.04 -13.26 34.94
N ARG A 557 -12.44 -12.17 34.43
CA ARG A 557 -12.42 -10.86 35.06
C ARG A 557 -13.51 -9.97 34.45
N PRO A 558 -13.88 -8.86 35.10
CA PRO A 558 -14.89 -7.98 34.52
C PRO A 558 -14.36 -7.33 33.23
N PRO A 559 -15.23 -7.04 32.26
CA PRO A 559 -14.81 -6.53 30.96
C PRO A 559 -14.11 -5.18 31.08
N GLY A 560 -13.19 -4.91 30.15
CA GLY A 560 -12.51 -3.62 30.02
C GLY A 560 -11.52 -3.64 28.86
N LYS A 561 -10.97 -2.48 28.53
CA LYS A 561 -10.00 -2.38 27.43
C LYS A 561 -8.67 -3.02 27.82
N VAL A 562 -8.12 -3.78 26.89
CA VAL A 562 -6.85 -4.51 27.03
C VAL A 562 -5.81 -3.89 26.12
N VAL A 563 -4.62 -3.59 26.65
CA VAL A 563 -3.48 -3.12 25.86
C VAL A 563 -2.37 -4.15 25.93
N VAL A 564 -1.72 -4.43 24.79
CA VAL A 564 -0.55 -5.32 24.72
C VAL A 564 0.70 -4.47 24.53
N LEU A 565 1.70 -4.66 25.40
CA LEU A 565 3.00 -3.99 25.37
C LEU A 565 4.15 -5.02 25.36
N PRO A 566 5.31 -4.69 24.76
CA PRO A 566 5.53 -3.52 23.92
C PRO A 566 4.77 -3.61 22.58
N PRO A 567 4.39 -2.47 21.98
CA PRO A 567 3.74 -2.44 20.68
C PRO A 567 4.65 -2.93 19.54
N THR A 568 4.07 -3.60 18.55
CA THR A 568 4.67 -4.20 17.36
C THR A 568 3.92 -3.79 16.08
N GLU A 569 4.08 -2.53 15.68
CA GLU A 569 3.42 -2.00 14.48
C GLU A 569 3.93 -2.64 13.17
N THR A 570 5.19 -3.06 13.17
CA THR A 570 5.87 -3.75 12.07
C THR A 570 6.38 -5.09 12.60
N ALA A 571 6.36 -6.17 11.80
CA ALA A 571 6.89 -7.49 12.19
C ALA A 571 8.19 -7.41 13.01
N LYS A 572 8.09 -7.66 14.33
CA LYS A 572 9.24 -7.78 15.23
C LYS A 572 9.55 -9.23 15.52
N VAL A 573 10.82 -9.49 15.79
CA VAL A 573 11.29 -10.83 16.17
C VAL A 573 10.83 -11.10 17.59
N ILE A 574 10.12 -12.21 17.72
CA ILE A 574 9.61 -12.73 18.98
C ILE A 574 10.13 -14.15 19.09
N VAL A 575 10.70 -14.51 20.23
CA VAL A 575 11.21 -15.85 20.45
C VAL A 575 10.27 -16.59 21.38
N ASP A 576 9.67 -17.65 20.84
CA ASP A 576 8.76 -18.47 21.62
C ASP A 576 9.49 -19.29 22.70
N ILE A 577 8.70 -19.97 23.51
CA ILE A 577 9.15 -20.87 24.58
C ILE A 577 10.07 -22.02 24.10
N ALA A 578 10.04 -22.34 22.80
CA ALA A 578 10.88 -23.36 22.18
C ALA A 578 12.17 -22.77 21.57
N GLY A 579 12.39 -21.46 21.69
CA GLY A 579 13.55 -20.77 21.12
C GLY A 579 13.42 -20.47 19.63
N VAL A 580 12.22 -20.60 19.04
CA VAL A 580 11.98 -20.33 17.62
C VAL A 580 11.64 -18.86 17.43
N GLU A 581 12.34 -18.22 16.49
CA GLU A 581 12.04 -16.84 16.08
C GLU A 581 10.78 -16.79 15.19
N HIS A 582 9.83 -15.99 15.62
CA HIS A 582 8.61 -15.64 14.90
C HIS A 582 8.59 -14.15 14.60
N LYS A 583 7.77 -13.74 13.63
CA LYS A 583 7.48 -12.31 13.42
C LYS A 583 6.01 -12.04 13.25
N PHE A 584 5.46 -11.20 14.12
CA PHE A 584 4.08 -10.77 14.04
C PHE A 584 3.90 -9.29 14.39
N ILE A 585 2.71 -8.79 14.06
CA ILE A 585 2.24 -7.43 14.36
C ILE A 585 1.17 -7.49 15.46
N ASP A 586 0.89 -6.37 16.13
CA ASP A 586 -0.04 -6.33 17.29
C ASP A 586 -1.42 -6.85 16.99
N LYS A 587 -1.87 -6.68 15.75
CA LYS A 587 -3.15 -7.17 15.26
C LYS A 587 -3.35 -8.66 15.54
N PHE A 588 -2.28 -9.43 15.61
CA PHE A 588 -2.31 -10.82 16.06
C PHE A 588 -2.91 -10.96 17.47
N HIS A 589 -2.35 -10.26 18.47
CA HIS A 589 -2.85 -10.34 19.84
C HIS A 589 -4.25 -9.74 19.96
N LEU A 590 -4.51 -8.60 19.30
CA LEU A 590 -5.83 -7.96 19.31
C LEU A 590 -6.94 -8.93 18.85
N TYR A 591 -6.72 -9.59 17.71
CA TYR A 591 -7.71 -10.51 17.14
C TYR A 591 -7.75 -11.85 17.86
N TYR A 592 -6.66 -12.28 18.49
CA TYR A 592 -6.65 -13.50 19.30
C TYR A 592 -7.43 -13.32 20.60
N LEU A 593 -7.14 -12.25 21.33
CA LEU A 593 -7.79 -11.93 22.61
C LEU A 593 -9.28 -11.66 22.38
N ASP A 594 -9.65 -10.97 21.28
CA ASP A 594 -11.03 -10.63 20.93
C ASP A 594 -11.73 -9.85 22.06
N LEU A 595 -10.99 -8.90 22.64
CA LEU A 595 -11.42 -7.99 23.71
C LEU A 595 -11.25 -6.53 23.27
N PRO A 596 -12.01 -5.57 23.85
CA PRO A 596 -11.87 -4.16 23.51
C PRO A 596 -10.42 -3.68 23.63
N SER A 597 -9.92 -2.95 22.63
CA SER A 597 -8.52 -2.53 22.56
C SER A 597 -8.30 -1.40 21.54
N PHE A 598 -7.05 -0.97 21.37
CA PHE A 598 -6.62 0.09 20.46
C PHE A 598 -5.71 -0.48 19.37
N TYR A 599 -5.99 -0.15 18.11
CA TYR A 599 -5.08 -0.44 17.02
C TYR A 599 -4.30 0.81 16.63
N TYR A 600 -3.00 0.79 16.95
CA TYR A 600 -2.05 1.88 16.71
C TYR A 600 -1.05 1.54 15.58
N GLY A 601 -1.29 0.46 14.82
CA GLY A 601 -0.43 0.09 13.70
C GLY A 601 -0.63 0.98 12.46
N LEU A 602 0.00 0.65 11.32
CA LEU A 602 0.05 1.51 10.12
C LEU A 602 -1.33 2.00 9.63
N THR A 603 -2.36 1.16 9.76
CA THR A 603 -3.76 1.49 9.37
C THR A 603 -4.67 1.88 10.54
N GLY A 604 -4.09 2.10 11.72
CA GLY A 604 -4.76 2.60 12.91
C GLY A 604 -5.12 4.07 12.75
N ASP A 605 -6.12 4.49 13.52
CA ASP A 605 -6.59 5.87 13.57
C ASP A 605 -5.48 6.82 14.06
N SER A 606 -5.46 8.07 13.58
CA SER A 606 -4.44 9.06 14.00
C SER A 606 -4.51 9.32 15.50
N ASP A 607 -5.71 9.31 16.05
CA ASP A 607 -5.99 9.66 17.43
C ASP A 607 -5.52 8.56 18.36
N ASN A 608 -5.89 7.31 18.05
CA ASN A 608 -5.37 6.12 18.73
C ASN A 608 -3.83 6.09 18.73
N LYS A 609 -3.19 6.45 17.60
CA LYS A 609 -1.71 6.50 17.53
C LYS A 609 -1.13 7.59 18.41
N TYR A 610 -1.79 8.75 18.47
CA TYR A 610 -1.33 9.88 19.27
C TYR A 610 -1.44 9.61 20.77
N GLU A 611 -2.60 9.13 21.25
CA GLU A 611 -2.80 8.82 22.67
C GLU A 611 -1.88 7.68 23.13
N PHE A 612 -1.72 6.66 22.28
CA PHE A 612 -0.81 5.56 22.58
C PHE A 612 0.66 6.00 22.57
N PHE A 613 1.01 6.94 21.70
CA PHE A 613 2.32 7.58 21.72
C PHE A 613 2.57 8.29 23.06
N LEU A 614 1.59 9.02 23.61
CA LEU A 614 1.72 9.67 24.92
C LEU A 614 1.98 8.64 26.04
N LEU A 615 1.18 7.57 26.08
CA LEU A 615 1.33 6.47 27.04
C LEU A 615 2.74 5.85 26.96
N LEU A 616 3.19 5.51 25.75
CA LEU A 616 4.47 4.85 25.54
C LEU A 616 5.65 5.77 25.83
N ARG A 617 5.52 7.06 25.51
CA ARG A 617 6.54 8.08 25.78
C ARG A 617 6.77 8.25 27.26
N ALA A 618 5.69 8.34 28.04
CA ALA A 618 5.75 8.43 29.49
C ALA A 618 6.48 7.21 30.09
N LEU A 619 6.07 6.00 29.70
CA LEU A 619 6.71 4.75 30.13
C LEU A 619 8.19 4.68 29.73
N TYR A 620 8.53 5.03 28.48
CA TYR A 620 9.90 4.94 27.98
C TYR A 620 10.88 5.87 28.72
N TYR A 621 10.42 7.08 29.08
CA TYR A 621 11.20 8.05 29.84
C TYR A 621 11.07 7.90 31.37
N GLN A 622 10.41 6.84 31.86
CA GLN A 622 10.18 6.57 33.28
C GLN A 622 9.51 7.75 33.99
N GLN A 623 8.33 8.13 33.48
CA GLN A 623 7.55 9.25 33.98
C GLN A 623 6.15 8.77 34.35
N ASP A 624 5.81 8.87 35.64
CA ASP A 624 4.58 8.32 36.23
C ASP A 624 3.26 8.83 35.63
N TRP A 625 3.28 9.96 34.90
CA TRP A 625 2.08 10.56 34.32
C TRP A 625 1.41 9.71 33.23
N TRP A 626 2.02 8.60 32.82
CA TRP A 626 1.36 7.57 32.01
C TRP A 626 0.05 7.08 32.67
N VAL A 627 -0.04 7.10 34.01
CA VAL A 627 -1.23 6.75 34.80
C VAL A 627 -2.43 7.62 34.41
N ASN A 628 -2.19 8.93 34.21
CA ASN A 628 -3.24 9.85 33.79
C ASN A 628 -3.80 9.46 32.41
N ILE A 629 -2.93 9.12 31.47
CA ILE A 629 -3.30 8.69 30.11
C ILE A 629 -4.02 7.33 30.14
N ALA A 630 -3.51 6.35 30.90
CA ALA A 630 -4.14 5.03 31.00
C ALA A 630 -5.56 5.09 31.56
N ARG A 631 -5.79 5.93 32.58
CA ARG A 631 -7.11 6.19 33.15
C ARG A 631 -8.05 6.87 32.15
N ASP A 632 -7.53 7.84 31.40
CA ASP A 632 -8.31 8.58 30.41
C ASP A 632 -8.75 7.71 29.22
N LEU A 633 -7.85 6.83 28.79
CA LEU A 633 -8.14 5.81 27.78
C LEU A 633 -9.08 4.69 28.26
N ASP A 634 -9.43 4.66 29.55
CA ASP A 634 -10.18 3.57 30.19
C ASP A 634 -9.50 2.20 30.01
N VAL A 635 -8.16 2.18 30.14
CA VAL A 635 -7.37 0.94 30.11
C VAL A 635 -7.59 0.19 31.41
N ARG A 636 -8.04 -1.06 31.29
CA ARG A 636 -8.24 -1.93 32.44
C ARG A 636 -7.16 -2.98 32.60
N TYR A 637 -6.69 -3.55 31.50
CA TYR A 637 -5.70 -4.61 31.53
C TYR A 637 -4.51 -4.27 30.64
N ILE A 638 -3.31 -4.48 31.18
CA ILE A 638 -2.06 -4.34 30.45
C ILE A 638 -1.41 -5.73 30.38
N VAL A 639 -1.28 -6.26 29.16
CA VAL A 639 -0.62 -7.54 28.88
C VAL A 639 0.80 -7.25 28.39
N ILE A 640 1.79 -7.71 29.14
CA ILE A 640 3.20 -7.60 28.76
C ILE A 640 3.63 -8.88 28.05
N ASN A 641 4.05 -8.76 26.79
CA ASN A 641 4.68 -9.82 26.03
C ASN A 641 6.20 -9.83 26.30
N ARG A 642 6.68 -10.88 26.97
CA ARG A 642 8.10 -11.09 27.31
C ARG A 642 8.91 -11.77 26.21
N GLU A 643 8.23 -12.34 25.22
CA GLU A 643 8.87 -13.06 24.11
C GLU A 643 9.50 -12.09 23.09
N LEU A 644 9.19 -10.80 23.16
CA LEU A 644 9.73 -9.79 22.25
C LEU A 644 11.23 -9.57 22.46
N ILE A 645 12.01 -9.69 21.37
CA ILE A 645 13.44 -9.39 21.38
C ILE A 645 13.69 -8.00 20.80
N ALA A 646 14.48 -7.18 21.51
CA ALA A 646 15.00 -5.94 20.95
C ALA A 646 15.74 -6.22 19.63
N ASN A 647 15.27 -5.62 18.54
CA ASN A 647 16.00 -5.66 17.29
C ASN A 647 17.36 -4.98 17.49
N THR A 648 18.44 -5.76 17.46
CA THR A 648 19.83 -5.28 17.58
C THR A 648 20.28 -4.54 16.32
N VAL A 649 19.54 -4.67 15.22
CA VAL A 649 19.75 -3.93 13.98
C VAL A 649 18.89 -2.66 14.05
N GLY A 650 19.48 -1.56 14.54
CA GLY A 650 18.80 -0.28 14.71
C GLY A 650 17.98 0.12 13.48
N GLY A 651 16.69 0.41 13.68
CA GLY A 651 15.74 0.75 12.62
C GLY A 651 14.61 1.63 13.14
N ALA A 652 13.94 2.35 12.24
CA ALA A 652 12.92 3.37 12.51
C ALA A 652 11.60 2.87 13.11
N GLU A 653 11.57 1.61 13.53
CA GLU A 653 10.36 0.84 13.76
C GLU A 653 10.32 0.23 15.17
N TYR A 654 11.28 0.52 16.06
CA TYR A 654 11.31 -0.02 17.42
C TYR A 654 12.01 0.94 18.39
N LEU A 655 11.46 1.07 19.60
CA LEU A 655 12.12 1.77 20.70
C LEU A 655 13.14 0.84 21.35
N ARG A 656 14.41 1.24 21.30
CA ARG A 656 15.51 0.44 21.81
C ARG A 656 15.32 0.12 23.30
N GLU A 657 15.34 -1.16 23.62
CA GLU A 657 15.32 -1.71 24.99
C GLU A 657 14.06 -1.34 25.80
N ILE A 658 12.96 -0.96 25.14
CA ILE A 658 11.71 -0.62 25.82
C ILE A 658 11.16 -1.77 26.67
N GLU A 659 11.40 -3.01 26.26
CA GLU A 659 11.03 -4.21 27.01
C GLU A 659 11.70 -4.28 28.39
N LYS A 660 12.88 -3.67 28.54
CA LYS A 660 13.60 -3.60 29.82
C LYS A 660 13.10 -2.48 30.73
N VAL A 661 12.35 -1.53 30.19
CA VAL A 661 11.85 -0.34 30.92
C VAL A 661 10.42 -0.57 31.43
N ILE A 662 9.55 -1.21 30.62
CA ILE A 662 8.12 -1.31 30.93
C ILE A 662 7.85 -2.05 32.25
N ILE A 663 8.41 -3.25 32.46
CA ILE A 663 8.10 -4.02 33.67
C ILE A 663 8.58 -3.29 34.94
N PRO A 664 9.84 -2.82 35.03
CA PRO A 664 10.29 -2.04 36.19
C PRO A 664 9.45 -0.80 36.46
N GLU A 665 9.00 -0.10 35.42
CA GLU A 665 8.15 1.08 35.57
C GLU A 665 6.77 0.74 36.14
N LEU A 666 6.12 -0.32 35.61
CA LEU A 666 4.82 -0.77 36.10
C LEU A 666 4.90 -1.30 37.55
N ASP A 667 5.97 -2.00 37.90
CA ASP A 667 6.18 -2.57 39.24
C ASP A 667 6.47 -1.49 40.31
N GLN A 668 6.90 -0.29 39.91
CA GLN A 668 7.16 0.83 40.83
C GLN A 668 5.88 1.51 41.33
N LEU A 669 4.72 1.26 40.70
CA LEU A 669 3.44 1.91 41.00
C LEU A 669 2.35 0.91 41.44
N PRO A 670 2.56 0.13 42.53
CA PRO A 670 1.62 -0.90 42.98
C PRO A 670 0.29 -0.34 43.50
N GLU A 671 0.20 0.97 43.71
CA GLU A 671 -1.04 1.64 44.12
C GLU A 671 -2.07 1.77 42.98
N TYR A 672 -1.63 1.78 41.72
CA TYR A 672 -2.50 1.87 40.53
C TYR A 672 -2.60 0.55 39.76
N LEU A 673 -1.66 -0.37 39.97
CA LEU A 673 -1.55 -1.63 39.23
C LEU A 673 -1.48 -2.82 40.16
N GLN A 674 -2.21 -3.87 39.80
CA GLN A 674 -2.10 -5.17 40.42
C GLN A 674 -1.66 -6.21 39.40
N ARG A 675 -0.58 -6.95 39.66
CA ARG A 675 -0.25 -8.13 38.86
C ARG A 675 -1.25 -9.24 39.17
N ILE A 676 -2.03 -9.64 38.17
CA ILE A 676 -3.15 -10.60 38.35
C ILE A 676 -2.87 -11.97 37.75
N TYR A 677 -1.93 -12.08 36.80
CA TYR A 677 -1.55 -13.34 36.19
C TYR A 677 -0.15 -13.24 35.57
N GLU A 678 0.58 -14.35 35.57
CA GLU A 678 1.91 -14.47 34.98
C GLU A 678 2.13 -15.91 34.51
N ASN A 679 2.68 -16.07 33.32
CA ASN A 679 3.21 -17.33 32.82
C ASN A 679 4.58 -17.12 32.16
N GLU A 680 5.07 -18.15 31.47
CA GLU A 680 6.39 -18.16 30.83
C GLU A 680 6.57 -17.05 29.78
N SER A 681 5.49 -16.64 29.10
CA SER A 681 5.54 -15.70 27.97
C SER A 681 4.93 -14.33 28.27
N TYR A 682 4.00 -14.26 29.23
CA TYR A 682 3.16 -13.08 29.44
C TYR A 682 3.00 -12.72 30.92
N VAL A 683 2.84 -11.42 31.18
CA VAL A 683 2.39 -10.87 32.46
C VAL A 683 1.13 -10.08 32.23
N VAL A 684 0.17 -10.17 33.14
CA VAL A 684 -1.06 -9.38 33.08
C VAL A 684 -1.16 -8.53 34.33
N TYR A 685 -1.27 -7.22 34.11
CA TYR A 685 -1.59 -6.24 35.13
C TYR A 685 -3.04 -5.78 34.98
N GLU A 686 -3.74 -5.63 36.10
CA GLU A 686 -5.00 -4.91 36.20
C GLU A 686 -4.71 -3.49 36.67
N PHE A 687 -5.17 -2.51 35.90
CA PHE A 687 -5.20 -1.11 36.30
C PHE A 687 -6.42 -0.89 37.17
N THR A 688 -6.19 -0.67 38.46
CA THR A 688 -7.25 -0.65 39.49
C THR A 688 -7.89 0.73 39.66
N ASP A 689 -7.27 1.77 39.10
CA ASP A 689 -7.69 3.16 39.27
C ASP A 689 -8.48 3.71 38.08
N LEU A 690 -9.50 2.95 37.68
CA LEU A 690 -10.44 3.34 36.62
C LEU A 690 -11.26 4.58 36.99
N PRO A 691 -11.78 5.34 36.01
CA PRO A 691 -12.72 6.44 36.25
C PRO A 691 -13.96 5.96 37.02
N LYS A 692 -14.31 6.63 38.14
CA LYS A 692 -15.43 6.22 39.02
C LYS A 692 -16.69 7.06 38.88
N ALA A 693 -16.61 8.20 38.20
CA ALA A 693 -17.70 9.17 38.03
C ALA A 693 -17.55 9.91 36.70
N PRO A 694 -18.60 10.58 36.21
CA PRO A 694 -18.48 11.57 35.15
C PRO A 694 -17.41 12.60 35.51
N ARG A 695 -16.53 12.88 34.54
CA ARG A 695 -15.39 13.78 34.69
C ARG A 695 -15.65 15.05 33.90
N VAL A 696 -15.15 16.18 34.39
CA VAL A 696 -15.28 17.46 33.68
C VAL A 696 -14.32 17.44 32.48
N PRO A 697 -14.76 17.78 31.26
CA PRO A 697 -13.85 17.86 30.12
C PRO A 697 -12.80 18.96 30.36
N LEU A 698 -11.52 18.62 30.17
CA LEU A 698 -10.39 19.52 30.35
C LEU A 698 -9.63 19.65 29.03
N PHE A 699 -9.80 20.79 28.37
CA PHE A 699 -9.02 21.15 27.20
C PHE A 699 -7.68 21.76 27.63
N ILE A 700 -6.58 21.11 27.25
CA ILE A 700 -5.22 21.60 27.51
C ILE A 700 -4.65 22.14 26.20
N ASP A 701 -4.62 23.45 26.06
CA ASP A 701 -4.04 24.18 24.91
C ASP A 701 -2.81 24.97 25.34
N THR A 702 -1.69 24.27 25.51
CA THR A 702 -0.41 24.82 25.97
C THR A 702 0.74 24.35 25.08
N GLY A 703 1.95 24.88 25.29
CA GLY A 703 3.17 24.31 24.72
C GLY A 703 3.47 22.91 25.25
N TRP A 704 4.15 22.08 24.44
CA TRP A 704 4.49 20.69 24.77
C TRP A 704 5.17 20.50 26.13
N SER A 705 6.09 21.41 26.49
CA SER A 705 6.78 21.35 27.78
C SER A 705 5.84 21.59 28.96
N ASP A 706 4.87 22.48 28.82
CA ASP A 706 3.92 22.81 29.88
C ASP A 706 2.79 21.78 29.98
N PHE A 707 2.39 21.20 28.85
CA PHE A 707 1.53 20.02 28.83
C PHE A 707 2.10 18.87 29.67
N ILE A 708 3.40 18.55 29.48
CA ILE A 708 4.06 17.52 30.30
C ILE A 708 4.08 17.91 31.78
N LYS A 709 4.37 19.19 32.09
CA LYS A 709 4.34 19.67 33.49
C LYS A 709 2.98 19.42 34.11
N VAL A 710 1.90 19.86 33.47
CA VAL A 710 0.51 19.66 33.93
C VAL A 710 0.24 18.19 34.26
N LEU A 711 0.59 17.27 33.36
CA LEU A 711 0.38 15.84 33.59
C LEU A 711 1.28 15.25 34.69
N SER A 712 2.51 15.74 34.82
CA SER A 712 3.48 15.27 35.81
C SER A 712 3.28 15.84 37.21
N SER A 713 2.62 16.99 37.35
CA SER A 713 2.41 17.65 38.62
C SER A 713 1.30 17.00 39.46
N ASP A 714 0.32 16.35 38.84
CA ASP A 714 -0.76 15.65 39.54
C ASP A 714 -1.21 14.36 38.83
N LEU A 715 -0.90 13.20 39.43
CA LEU A 715 -1.32 11.88 38.93
C LEU A 715 -2.81 11.57 39.16
N ASN A 716 -3.51 12.40 39.93
CA ASN A 716 -4.95 12.32 40.14
C ASN A 716 -5.76 13.19 39.17
N LEU A 717 -5.10 13.96 38.31
CA LEU A 717 -5.76 14.89 37.38
C LEU A 717 -6.93 14.23 36.65
N THR A 718 -6.70 13.06 36.06
CA THR A 718 -7.74 12.39 35.25
C THR A 718 -8.75 11.59 36.06
N ARG A 719 -8.73 11.68 37.40
CA ARG A 719 -9.85 11.23 38.25
C ARG A 719 -11.02 12.21 38.19
N TYR A 720 -10.71 13.50 37.99
CA TYR A 720 -11.70 14.58 37.98
C TYR A 720 -11.95 15.11 36.57
N TYR A 721 -10.93 15.05 35.73
CA TYR A 721 -10.97 15.60 34.39
C TYR A 721 -10.88 14.54 33.29
N ASP A 722 -11.60 14.77 32.20
CA ASP A 722 -11.52 14.01 30.96
C ASP A 722 -10.64 14.79 29.97
N LEU A 723 -9.48 14.25 29.60
CA LEU A 723 -8.52 15.04 28.83
C LEU A 723 -9.03 15.28 27.42
N ARG A 724 -8.89 16.52 26.96
CA ARG A 724 -9.17 16.91 25.58
C ARG A 724 -7.96 17.60 24.98
N HIS A 725 -7.64 17.21 23.76
CA HIS A 725 -6.49 17.67 23.00
C HIS A 725 -6.96 18.21 21.66
N THR A 726 -6.32 19.28 21.18
CA THR A 726 -6.67 19.95 19.92
C THR A 726 -6.77 18.98 18.75
N VAL A 727 -5.88 17.98 18.67
CA VAL A 727 -5.82 17.03 17.56
C VAL A 727 -6.93 15.97 17.58
N VAL A 728 -7.29 15.45 18.75
CA VAL A 728 -8.21 14.29 18.90
C VAL A 728 -9.66 14.74 19.10
N SER A 729 -9.86 15.87 19.76
CA SER A 729 -11.16 16.23 20.32
C SER A 729 -12.00 17.00 19.31
N ASP A 730 -12.93 16.32 18.66
CA ASP A 730 -13.94 16.93 17.78
C ASP A 730 -15.19 17.40 18.57
N ASP A 731 -15.29 16.98 19.83
CA ASP A 731 -16.38 17.23 20.75
C ASP A 731 -16.20 18.49 21.62
N LEU A 732 -15.13 19.26 21.42
CA LEU A 732 -14.78 20.44 22.24
C LEU A 732 -15.90 21.51 22.33
N THR A 733 -16.87 21.47 21.42
CA THR A 733 -17.99 22.43 21.36
C THR A 733 -19.32 21.86 21.83
N GLU A 734 -19.34 20.58 22.22
CA GLU A 734 -20.56 19.85 22.61
C GLU A 734 -20.86 19.95 24.11
N TYR A 735 -19.97 20.57 24.90
CA TYR A 735 -20.05 20.60 26.35
C TYR A 735 -20.73 21.86 26.89
N ASP A 736 -21.67 21.67 27.83
CA ASP A 736 -22.32 22.76 28.58
C ASP A 736 -21.32 23.55 29.46
N SER A 737 -20.23 22.90 29.88
CA SER A 737 -19.14 23.50 30.65
C SER A 737 -17.82 22.81 30.29
N LEU A 738 -16.84 23.57 29.80
CA LEU A 738 -15.50 23.09 29.44
C LEU A 738 -14.43 23.76 30.30
N ALA A 739 -13.59 22.98 30.98
CA ALA A 739 -12.41 23.53 31.65
C ALA A 739 -11.28 23.73 30.64
N LEU A 740 -10.58 24.86 30.71
CA LEU A 740 -9.49 25.23 29.80
C LEU A 740 -8.22 25.58 30.58
N VAL A 741 -7.11 24.93 30.24
CA VAL A 741 -5.76 25.36 30.63
C VAL A 741 -5.05 25.84 29.38
N THR A 742 -4.68 27.12 29.36
CA THR A 742 -3.94 27.72 28.25
C THR A 742 -2.98 28.80 28.72
N ASP A 743 -1.90 28.98 27.97
CA ASP A 743 -0.95 30.10 28.08
C ASP A 743 -1.25 31.25 27.09
N ASP A 744 -2.18 31.03 26.14
CA ASP A 744 -2.61 32.02 25.14
C ASP A 744 -4.14 31.94 24.94
N PRO A 745 -4.92 32.71 25.72
CA PRO A 745 -6.37 32.72 25.64
C PRO A 745 -6.94 33.06 24.25
N HIS A 746 -6.24 33.88 23.46
CA HIS A 746 -6.71 34.26 22.14
C HIS A 746 -6.50 33.14 21.11
N ALA A 747 -5.35 32.47 21.16
CA ALA A 747 -5.11 31.28 20.35
C ALA A 747 -6.11 30.16 20.68
N ALA A 748 -6.40 29.93 21.97
CA ALA A 748 -7.40 28.95 22.39
C ALA A 748 -8.81 29.28 21.87
N ALA A 749 -9.20 30.56 21.85
CA ALA A 749 -10.47 31.00 21.27
C ALA A 749 -10.53 30.72 19.75
N LEU A 750 -9.43 30.91 19.02
CA LEU A 750 -9.34 30.57 17.60
C LEU A 750 -9.44 29.05 17.38
N ASP A 751 -8.77 28.24 18.22
CA ASP A 751 -8.84 26.77 18.14
C ASP A 751 -10.27 26.27 18.35
N LEU A 752 -10.96 26.79 19.37
CA LEU A 752 -12.38 26.49 19.64
C LEU A 752 -13.30 26.96 18.51
N TYR A 753 -13.04 28.14 17.93
CA TYR A 753 -13.79 28.64 16.78
C TYR A 753 -13.66 27.72 15.57
N ILE A 754 -12.44 27.23 15.27
CA ILE A 754 -12.24 26.27 14.19
C ILE A 754 -12.95 24.95 14.46
N LYS A 755 -12.93 24.48 15.72
CA LYS A 755 -13.62 23.25 16.11
C LYS A 755 -15.14 23.39 15.99
N ALA A 756 -15.70 24.59 16.26
CA ALA A 756 -17.11 24.91 16.05
C ALA A 756 -17.49 24.99 14.57
N ASP A 757 -16.62 25.55 13.73
CA ASP A 757 -16.84 25.65 12.28
C ASP A 757 -15.62 25.14 11.47
N PRO A 758 -15.49 23.82 11.29
CA PRO A 758 -14.38 23.21 10.56
C PRO A 758 -14.28 23.64 9.09
N SER A 759 -15.33 24.27 8.55
CA SER A 759 -15.39 24.77 7.17
C SER A 759 -14.57 26.05 6.95
N LYS A 760 -14.13 26.70 8.03
CA LYS A 760 -13.33 27.94 8.00
C LYS A 760 -11.82 27.71 7.95
N PHE A 761 -11.37 26.48 8.21
CA PHE A 761 -9.95 26.11 8.21
C PHE A 761 -9.59 25.23 7.01
N PHE A 762 -8.67 25.73 6.18
CA PHE A 762 -8.31 25.13 4.90
C PHE A 762 -6.87 24.62 4.90
N SER A 763 -6.69 23.34 4.60
CA SER A 763 -5.37 22.69 4.56
C SER A 763 -4.69 22.82 3.18
N PRO A 764 -3.36 22.67 3.11
CA PRO A 764 -2.60 22.61 1.86
C PRO A 764 -3.10 21.57 0.87
N ALA A 765 -2.95 21.89 -0.42
CA ALA A 765 -3.38 21.00 -1.49
C ALA A 765 -2.55 19.71 -1.54
N SER A 766 -3.21 18.56 -1.32
CA SER A 766 -2.57 17.24 -1.30
C SER A 766 -2.23 16.63 -2.67
N ASN A 767 -2.74 17.23 -3.74
CA ASN A 767 -2.60 16.71 -5.10
C ASN A 767 -1.16 16.78 -5.66
N ILE A 768 -0.26 17.52 -5.00
CA ILE A 768 1.15 17.67 -5.41
C ILE A 768 2.11 16.71 -4.68
N TYR A 769 1.69 16.08 -3.57
CA TYR A 769 2.59 15.33 -2.68
C TYR A 769 3.35 14.19 -3.39
N ALA A 770 2.75 13.54 -4.38
CA ALA A 770 3.37 12.47 -5.15
C ALA A 770 4.51 12.94 -6.08
N PHE A 771 4.61 14.26 -6.32
CA PHE A 771 5.40 14.87 -7.39
C PHE A 771 6.47 15.84 -6.90
N SER A 772 6.47 16.16 -5.59
CA SER A 772 7.31 17.18 -4.98
C SER A 772 8.07 16.60 -3.79
N PRO A 773 9.41 16.44 -3.88
CA PRO A 773 10.23 16.13 -2.70
C PRO A 773 10.22 17.23 -1.63
N GLU A 774 9.88 18.47 -2.01
CA GLU A 774 9.98 19.66 -1.16
C GLU A 774 8.72 19.91 -0.30
N THR A 775 7.66 19.14 -0.50
CA THR A 775 6.42 19.22 0.29
C THR A 775 6.14 17.88 0.92
N ILE A 776 6.40 17.76 2.23
CA ILE A 776 6.36 16.48 2.93
C ILE A 776 5.09 16.41 3.80
N PRO A 777 4.15 15.48 3.54
CA PRO A 777 2.91 15.40 4.32
C PRO A 777 3.11 14.75 5.69
N SER A 778 2.35 15.19 6.69
CA SER A 778 2.37 14.66 8.07
C SER A 778 2.25 13.13 8.15
N SER A 779 1.52 12.51 7.23
CA SER A 779 1.36 11.06 7.14
C SER A 779 2.66 10.27 6.94
N TYR A 780 3.68 10.86 6.28
CA TYR A 780 4.99 10.23 6.15
C TYR A 780 5.61 10.01 7.54
N TYR A 781 5.23 10.85 8.50
CA TYR A 781 5.78 10.85 9.85
C TYR A 781 4.95 10.06 10.86
N LEU A 782 3.69 9.77 10.55
CA LEU A 782 2.79 8.96 11.40
C LEU A 782 2.86 7.45 11.11
N SER A 783 3.74 7.05 10.19
CA SER A 783 3.80 5.68 9.67
C SER A 783 5.25 5.20 9.55
N PRO A 784 5.77 4.41 10.50
CA PRO A 784 5.12 3.93 11.74
C PRO A 784 5.00 5.00 12.85
N MET A 785 4.11 4.80 13.83
CA MET A 785 4.00 5.53 15.11
C MET A 785 5.36 5.70 15.79
N PHE A 786 6.28 4.74 15.66
CA PHE A 786 7.65 4.90 16.20
C PHE A 786 8.46 6.03 15.55
N ARG A 787 8.10 6.50 14.35
CA ARG A 787 8.65 7.74 13.78
C ARG A 787 8.28 8.97 14.63
N LEU A 788 7.20 8.92 15.41
CA LEU A 788 6.88 9.95 16.41
C LEU A 788 8.02 10.14 17.43
N PHE A 789 8.71 9.06 17.79
CA PHE A 789 9.89 9.13 18.66
C PHE A 789 11.14 9.63 17.92
N GLN A 790 11.25 9.36 16.62
CA GLN A 790 12.35 9.90 15.82
C GLN A 790 12.29 11.41 15.67
N PHE A 791 11.11 12.04 15.80
CA PHE A 791 11.04 13.49 15.86
C PHE A 791 11.76 14.09 17.05
N PHE A 792 11.92 13.35 18.15
CA PHE A 792 12.74 13.76 19.30
C PHE A 792 14.22 13.46 19.09
N SER A 793 14.66 13.17 17.85
CA SER A 793 16.05 12.88 17.49
C SER A 793 16.49 13.71 16.28
N ASP A 794 17.77 13.99 16.17
CA ASP A 794 18.41 14.61 15.00
C ASP A 794 18.84 13.55 13.95
N SER A 795 18.21 12.37 13.98
CA SER A 795 18.60 11.26 13.10
C SER A 795 18.53 11.64 11.62
N LYS A 796 19.28 10.92 10.77
CA LYS A 796 19.23 11.07 9.29
C LYS A 796 17.83 10.97 8.67
N TRP A 797 16.84 10.56 9.45
CA TRP A 797 15.45 10.38 9.04
C TRP A 797 14.56 11.60 9.37
N ASN A 798 15.06 12.56 10.14
CA ASN A 798 14.43 13.86 10.32
C ASN A 798 14.65 14.75 9.08
N ARG A 799 13.94 14.44 7.99
CA ARG A 799 14.02 15.18 6.72
C ARG A 799 13.54 16.63 6.81
N LEU A 800 12.91 17.02 7.92
CA LEU A 800 12.42 18.37 8.17
C LEU A 800 13.47 19.28 8.75
N ASN A 801 14.61 18.74 9.21
CA ASN A 801 15.60 19.51 9.94
C ASN A 801 15.02 20.25 11.17
N MET A 802 13.91 19.73 11.70
CA MET A 802 13.18 20.30 12.83
C MET A 802 12.55 19.18 13.67
N ILE A 803 12.76 19.23 14.98
CA ILE A 803 12.25 18.29 15.99
C ILE A 803 10.84 18.75 16.39
N THR A 804 9.83 17.89 16.34
CA THR A 804 8.46 18.24 16.73
C THR A 804 7.78 17.15 17.56
N PRO A 805 6.95 17.47 18.56
CA PRO A 805 6.24 16.49 19.39
C PRO A 805 5.04 15.84 18.67
N GLY A 806 5.29 15.24 17.51
CA GLY A 806 4.26 14.56 16.72
C GLY A 806 3.14 15.49 16.23
N LEU A 807 1.89 15.10 16.52
CA LEU A 807 0.67 15.85 16.17
C LEU A 807 0.22 16.85 17.24
N PHE A 808 1.00 16.99 18.32
CA PHE A 808 0.64 17.87 19.43
C PHE A 808 0.35 19.29 18.94
N GLY A 809 -0.78 19.85 19.38
CA GLY A 809 -1.23 21.19 19.02
C GLY A 809 -1.75 21.36 17.59
N THR A 810 -1.84 20.30 16.77
CA THR A 810 -2.52 20.40 15.47
C THR A 810 -4.04 20.37 15.65
N ILE A 811 -4.77 21.07 14.78
CA ILE A 811 -6.24 21.09 14.70
C ILE A 811 -6.78 19.82 14.03
N LYS A 812 -6.19 19.44 12.88
CA LYS A 812 -6.69 18.35 12.02
C LYS A 812 -5.78 17.13 11.99
N GLY A 813 -4.71 17.09 12.78
CA GLY A 813 -3.70 16.02 12.70
C GLY A 813 -2.93 15.98 11.37
N SER A 814 -3.11 16.99 10.51
CA SER A 814 -2.57 17.02 9.16
C SER A 814 -1.87 18.34 8.85
N PHE A 815 -0.61 18.25 8.43
CA PHE A 815 0.23 19.39 8.07
C PHE A 815 1.18 19.01 6.93
N ILE A 816 1.79 20.01 6.31
CA ILE A 816 2.95 19.82 5.43
C ILE A 816 4.19 20.39 6.09
N GLY A 817 5.32 19.75 5.85
CA GLY A 817 6.62 20.35 6.06
C GLY A 817 7.25 20.79 4.77
N VAL A 818 7.90 21.94 4.85
CA VAL A 818 8.53 22.66 3.74
C VAL A 818 9.98 22.95 4.17
N PRO A 819 10.92 22.01 3.94
CA PRO A 819 12.29 22.10 4.44
C PRO A 819 13.20 22.97 3.57
N ARG A 820 12.73 23.47 2.42
CA ARG A 820 13.50 24.24 1.43
C ARG A 820 12.57 25.21 0.70
N ALA A 821 13.17 26.16 -0.02
CA ALA A 821 12.45 27.06 -0.92
C ALA A 821 11.53 26.28 -1.86
N THR A 822 10.23 26.56 -1.81
CA THR A 822 9.22 25.87 -2.62
C THR A 822 7.92 26.65 -2.71
N ARG A 823 7.06 26.22 -3.64
CA ARG A 823 5.71 26.76 -3.80
C ARG A 823 4.66 25.75 -3.36
N PHE A 824 3.73 26.22 -2.52
CA PHE A 824 2.53 25.48 -2.18
C PHE A 824 1.30 26.38 -2.28
N ARG A 825 0.11 25.79 -2.24
CA ARG A 825 -1.14 26.55 -2.34
C ARG A 825 -2.22 25.99 -1.44
N ILE A 826 -3.06 26.90 -0.96
CA ILE A 826 -4.21 26.59 -0.11
C ILE A 826 -5.44 27.20 -0.76
N ALA A 827 -6.48 26.38 -0.95
CA ALA A 827 -7.71 26.83 -1.57
C ALA A 827 -8.79 27.03 -0.50
N ALA A 828 -9.17 28.28 -0.28
CA ALA A 828 -10.17 28.70 0.69
C ALA A 828 -11.52 28.95 0.02
N ASN A 829 -12.60 28.65 0.74
CA ASN A 829 -13.96 28.91 0.30
C ASN A 829 -14.60 29.99 1.18
N PHE A 830 -15.11 31.04 0.55
CA PHE A 830 -15.72 32.19 1.20
C PHE A 830 -17.24 32.10 1.08
N PRO A 831 -17.99 31.96 2.19
CA PRO A 831 -19.43 31.69 2.14
C PRO A 831 -20.27 32.91 1.71
N ALA A 832 -19.77 34.11 2.00
CA ALA A 832 -20.38 35.38 1.64
C ALA A 832 -19.31 36.34 1.11
N SER A 833 -19.74 37.42 0.47
CA SER A 833 -18.84 38.52 0.13
C SER A 833 -18.67 39.42 1.35
N GLY A 834 -17.45 39.87 1.63
CA GLY A 834 -17.14 40.72 2.79
C GLY A 834 -15.64 40.82 3.05
N GLU A 835 -15.27 41.50 4.12
CA GLU A 835 -13.90 41.57 4.61
C GLU A 835 -13.60 40.40 5.54
N TYR A 836 -12.48 39.72 5.28
CA TYR A 836 -12.03 38.55 6.03
C TYR A 836 -10.60 38.74 6.51
N HIS A 837 -10.36 38.35 7.76
CA HIS A 837 -9.03 38.19 8.33
C HIS A 837 -8.46 36.82 7.96
N ILE A 838 -7.19 36.78 7.57
CA ILE A 838 -6.51 35.55 7.14
C ILE A 838 -5.36 35.25 8.10
N LEU A 839 -5.44 34.11 8.77
CA LEU A 839 -4.40 33.64 9.68
C LEU A 839 -3.78 32.35 9.13
N LEU A 840 -2.45 32.28 9.09
CA LEU A 840 -1.73 31.04 8.79
C LEU A 840 -1.45 30.30 10.10
N ARG A 841 -1.88 29.05 10.21
CA ARG A 841 -1.49 28.18 11.33
C ARG A 841 -0.29 27.32 10.93
N GLY A 842 0.79 27.39 11.70
CA GLY A 842 2.03 26.69 11.39
C GLY A 842 3.09 26.78 12.48
N ALA A 843 4.28 26.26 12.16
CA ALA A 843 5.50 26.41 12.96
C ALA A 843 6.59 26.94 12.01
N ALA A 844 6.84 28.24 12.07
CA ALA A 844 7.84 28.92 11.24
C ALA A 844 9.11 29.14 12.04
N THR A 845 10.27 28.95 11.41
CA THR A 845 11.56 29.34 12.00
C THR A 845 11.80 30.81 11.74
N VAL A 846 12.48 31.15 10.66
CA VAL A 846 12.52 32.47 10.04
C VAL A 846 12.36 32.24 8.55
N ASN A 847 11.20 32.62 8.01
CA ASN A 847 10.83 32.26 6.64
C ASN A 847 10.32 33.48 5.86
N GLU A 848 10.88 33.67 4.67
CA GLU A 848 10.46 34.71 3.73
C GLU A 848 9.44 34.12 2.76
N ILE A 849 8.22 34.66 2.78
CA ILE A 849 7.10 34.13 1.99
C ILE A 849 6.47 35.23 1.14
N GLY A 850 6.44 35.01 -0.17
CA GLY A 850 5.57 35.73 -1.08
C GLY A 850 4.18 35.09 -1.13
N LEU A 851 3.14 35.83 -0.79
CA LEU A 851 1.75 35.37 -0.75
C LEU A 851 0.94 36.06 -1.82
N THR A 852 0.40 35.29 -2.77
CA THR A 852 -0.39 35.82 -3.89
C THR A 852 -1.75 35.12 -4.01
N ALA A 853 -2.83 35.89 -4.19
CA ALA A 853 -4.15 35.40 -4.58
C ALA A 853 -4.75 36.32 -5.65
N ARG A 854 -4.47 36.01 -6.92
CA ARG A 854 -4.84 36.85 -8.08
C ARG A 854 -6.33 37.20 -8.15
N THR A 855 -7.20 36.25 -7.81
CA THR A 855 -8.66 36.45 -7.84
C THR A 855 -9.16 37.45 -6.80
N LEU A 856 -8.34 37.73 -5.78
CA LEU A 856 -8.62 38.65 -4.68
C LEU A 856 -7.77 39.92 -4.77
N GLY A 857 -6.90 40.06 -5.78
CA GLY A 857 -5.95 41.17 -5.85
C GLY A 857 -4.95 41.19 -4.69
N TYR A 858 -4.72 40.04 -4.05
CA TYR A 858 -3.87 39.90 -2.88
C TYR A 858 -2.43 39.60 -3.30
N ASP A 859 -1.47 40.41 -2.89
CA ASP A 859 -0.04 40.22 -3.14
C ASP A 859 0.75 40.88 -2.00
N LYS A 860 1.46 40.07 -1.20
CA LYS A 860 2.25 40.53 -0.06
C LYS A 860 3.52 39.71 0.09
N GLU A 861 4.56 40.35 0.59
CA GLU A 861 5.73 39.66 1.13
C GLU A 861 5.67 39.73 2.66
N ILE A 862 5.88 38.60 3.32
CA ILE A 862 5.74 38.46 4.76
C ILE A 862 6.94 37.64 5.27
N GLU A 863 7.55 38.10 6.35
CA GLU A 863 8.47 37.30 7.15
C GLU A 863 7.70 36.62 8.27
N LEU A 864 7.77 35.29 8.34
CA LEU A 864 7.27 34.53 9.48
C LEU A 864 8.43 34.24 10.42
N ARG A 865 8.31 34.64 11.68
CA ARG A 865 9.35 34.42 12.70
C ARG A 865 8.79 33.73 13.94
N ALA A 866 9.50 32.70 14.39
CA ALA A 866 9.25 32.03 15.66
C ALA A 866 9.42 32.98 16.85
N THR A 867 8.56 32.81 17.85
CA THR A 867 8.80 33.34 19.19
C THR A 867 9.48 32.27 20.07
N PRO A 868 10.24 32.65 21.12
CA PRO A 868 10.98 31.71 21.95
C PRO A 868 10.13 30.65 22.68
N ASP A 869 8.86 30.95 22.95
CA ASP A 869 7.88 30.00 23.52
C ASP A 869 7.38 28.98 22.48
N ALA A 870 7.43 29.33 21.19
CA ALA A 870 6.93 28.49 20.10
C ALA A 870 7.98 27.51 19.59
N LEU A 871 9.17 28.02 19.24
CA LEU A 871 10.30 27.22 18.81
C LEU A 871 11.54 27.58 19.62
N THR A 872 12.27 26.55 20.04
CA THR A 872 13.58 26.69 20.70
C THR A 872 14.67 26.08 19.85
N PHE A 873 15.84 26.73 19.80
CA PHE A 873 16.94 26.34 18.94
C PHE A 873 18.12 25.88 19.78
N PHE A 874 18.72 24.75 19.43
CA PHE A 874 19.84 24.18 20.16
C PHE A 874 20.98 23.82 19.21
N ASP A 875 22.21 23.89 19.71
CA ASP A 875 23.37 23.26 19.09
C ASP A 875 23.10 21.75 18.94
N GLN A 876 23.21 21.25 17.72
CA GLN A 876 22.93 19.85 17.39
C GLN A 876 23.72 18.87 18.26
N ARG A 877 24.97 19.21 18.62
CA ARG A 877 25.84 18.34 19.43
C ARG A 877 25.42 18.28 20.89
N LYS A 878 24.64 19.25 21.37
CA LYS A 878 24.24 19.39 22.77
C LYS A 878 22.75 19.17 23.00
N VAL A 879 21.92 19.09 21.97
CA VAL A 879 20.45 19.06 22.08
C VAL A 879 19.91 17.93 22.98
N PHE A 880 20.60 16.79 23.08
CA PHE A 880 20.24 15.67 23.97
C PHE A 880 21.00 15.64 25.30
N SER A 881 21.86 16.63 25.56
CA SER A 881 22.61 16.73 26.82
C SER A 881 21.80 17.47 27.89
N ALA A 882 22.01 17.11 29.15
CA ALA A 882 21.35 17.74 30.29
C ALA A 882 21.70 19.24 30.45
N GLY A 883 22.86 19.67 29.93
CA GLY A 883 23.36 21.05 30.00
C GLY A 883 23.10 21.89 28.75
N ARG A 884 22.12 21.52 27.91
CA ARG A 884 21.78 22.29 26.70
C ARG A 884 21.29 23.70 27.03
N SER A 885 21.68 24.67 26.22
CA SER A 885 21.21 26.06 26.29
C SER A 885 20.55 26.44 24.97
N ALA A 886 19.40 27.12 25.05
CA ALA A 886 18.75 27.64 23.86
C ALA A 886 19.58 28.79 23.26
N LEU A 887 19.65 28.84 21.94
CA LEU A 887 20.19 29.96 21.17
C LEU A 887 19.13 31.07 21.08
N ASP A 888 19.56 32.32 21.18
CA ASP A 888 18.68 33.46 20.93
C ASP A 888 18.61 33.73 19.42
N ILE A 889 17.48 33.39 18.81
CA ILE A 889 17.26 33.58 17.36
C ILE A 889 16.92 35.02 16.97
N ALA A 890 16.65 35.91 17.93
CA ALA A 890 16.42 37.32 17.61
C ALA A 890 17.67 37.98 17.02
N GLU A 891 18.85 37.41 17.26
CA GLU A 891 20.14 37.91 16.80
C GLU A 891 20.49 37.47 15.36
N TYR A 892 19.69 36.59 14.74
CA TYR A 892 19.99 35.99 13.44
C TYR A 892 18.98 36.39 12.36
N THR A 893 19.50 36.65 11.16
CA THR A 893 18.72 36.82 9.92
C THR A 893 18.30 35.47 9.31
N ALA A 894 17.38 35.49 8.33
CA ALA A 894 16.95 34.29 7.62
C ALA A 894 18.14 33.57 6.94
N ASP A 895 19.00 34.33 6.26
CA ASP A 895 20.19 33.83 5.56
C ASP A 895 21.22 33.22 6.51
N GLU A 896 21.44 33.84 7.68
CA GLU A 896 22.37 33.31 8.69
C GLU A 896 21.87 32.01 9.31
N LEU A 897 20.56 31.90 9.57
CA LEU A 897 19.95 30.66 10.05
C LEU A 897 20.01 29.56 8.98
N GLU A 898 19.88 29.90 7.70
CA GLU A 898 19.95 28.94 6.59
C GLU A 898 21.35 28.30 6.48
N LEU A 899 22.39 29.02 6.87
CA LEU A 899 23.76 28.47 6.95
C LEU A 899 23.95 27.52 8.13
N LEU A 900 23.17 27.68 9.21
CA LEU A 900 23.27 26.89 10.44
C LEU A 900 22.34 25.67 10.43
N ILE A 901 21.18 25.76 9.78
CA ILE A 901 20.20 24.69 9.66
C ILE A 901 20.38 24.01 8.29
N PRO A 902 20.70 22.71 8.22
CA PRO A 902 20.50 21.71 9.26
C PRO A 902 21.78 21.19 9.95
N THR A 903 22.91 21.85 9.75
CA THR A 903 24.24 21.28 10.05
C THR A 903 24.72 21.48 11.47
N ASP A 904 24.42 22.63 12.07
CA ASP A 904 24.95 23.04 13.38
C ASP A 904 23.85 23.31 14.40
N VAL A 905 22.67 23.72 13.93
CA VAL A 905 21.52 24.07 14.77
C VAL A 905 20.31 23.20 14.43
N VAL A 906 19.59 22.79 15.47
CA VAL A 906 18.32 22.09 15.36
C VAL A 906 17.22 22.91 16.02
N ALA A 907 16.13 23.12 15.28
CA ALA A 907 14.92 23.74 15.80
C ALA A 907 14.03 22.69 16.49
N ILE A 908 13.46 23.03 17.64
CA ILE A 908 12.47 22.23 18.38
C ILE A 908 11.15 23.00 18.43
N ASN A 909 10.11 22.45 17.80
CA ASN A 909 8.75 22.97 17.86
C ASN A 909 8.09 22.58 19.19
N ASN A 910 7.60 23.55 19.95
CA ASN A 910 6.82 23.33 21.17
C ASN A 910 5.32 23.52 20.94
N ARG A 911 4.89 24.31 19.95
CA ARG A 911 3.48 24.56 19.60
C ARG A 911 3.31 25.16 18.20
N TYR A 912 2.14 24.90 17.62
CA TYR A 912 1.69 25.62 16.42
C TYR A 912 1.18 27.01 16.79
N LYS A 913 1.42 28.00 15.93
CA LYS A 913 0.98 29.39 16.11
C LYS A 913 0.18 29.90 14.92
N TYR A 914 -0.63 30.93 15.20
CA TYR A 914 -1.29 31.75 14.20
C TYR A 914 -0.39 32.92 13.81
N PHE A 915 -0.09 33.04 12.53
CA PHE A 915 0.58 34.17 11.93
C PHE A 915 -0.44 35.01 11.18
N ASP A 916 -0.51 36.29 11.51
CA ASP A 916 -1.39 37.24 10.84
C ASP A 916 -0.87 37.53 9.43
N LEU A 917 -1.68 37.22 8.42
CA LEU A 917 -1.39 37.56 7.03
C LEU A 917 -2.05 38.88 6.62
N GLY A 918 -3.03 39.36 7.38
CA GLY A 918 -3.81 40.57 7.21
C GLY A 918 -5.22 40.32 6.67
N THR A 919 -5.91 41.41 6.35
CA THR A 919 -7.29 41.38 5.83
C THR A 919 -7.37 41.35 4.31
N VAL A 920 -8.44 40.75 3.79
CA VAL A 920 -8.76 40.71 2.36
C VAL A 920 -10.26 40.89 2.14
N GLU A 921 -10.62 41.70 1.14
CA GLU A 921 -11.99 41.80 0.65
C GLU A 921 -12.25 40.64 -0.33
N ALA A 922 -13.08 39.67 0.07
CA ALA A 922 -13.35 38.48 -0.70
C ALA A 922 -14.78 38.47 -1.25
N LYS A 923 -14.94 37.95 -2.46
CA LYS A 923 -16.25 37.61 -3.03
C LYS A 923 -16.62 36.19 -2.62
N LYS A 924 -17.93 35.91 -2.55
CA LYS A 924 -18.42 34.55 -2.35
C LYS A 924 -17.84 33.59 -3.39
N GLY A 925 -17.25 32.49 -2.93
CA GLY A 925 -16.71 31.43 -3.78
C GLY A 925 -15.34 30.93 -3.35
N LYS A 926 -14.74 30.10 -4.20
CA LYS A 926 -13.45 29.46 -3.95
C LYS A 926 -12.32 30.31 -4.53
N HIS A 927 -11.35 30.65 -3.69
CA HIS A 927 -10.16 31.41 -4.04
C HIS A 927 -8.89 30.64 -3.61
N THR A 928 -7.80 30.78 -4.37
CA THR A 928 -6.56 30.05 -4.11
C THR A 928 -5.45 31.01 -3.74
N PHE A 929 -4.86 30.78 -2.58
CA PHE A 929 -3.66 31.45 -2.08
C PHE A 929 -2.43 30.64 -2.46
N TYR A 930 -1.46 31.30 -3.10
CA TYR A 930 -0.18 30.72 -3.48
C TYR A 930 0.89 31.29 -2.55
N PHE A 931 1.62 30.39 -1.90
CA PHE A 931 2.71 30.68 -1.00
C PHE A 931 4.02 30.32 -1.72
N ASP A 932 4.90 31.30 -1.89
CA ASP A 932 6.22 31.17 -2.49
C ASP A 932 7.27 31.40 -1.40
N LYS A 933 7.77 30.31 -0.81
CA LYS A 933 8.80 30.36 0.22
C LYS A 933 10.17 30.50 -0.45
N LYS A 934 10.90 31.55 -0.10
CA LYS A 934 12.16 31.94 -0.78
C LYS A 934 13.42 31.39 -0.10
N ASP A 935 13.38 31.20 1.21
CA ASP A 935 14.52 30.77 2.02
C ASP A 935 14.66 29.23 2.12
N GLY A 936 15.79 28.76 2.65
CA GLY A 936 16.08 27.35 2.93
C GLY A 936 15.72 26.86 4.35
N ASN A 937 15.23 27.72 5.24
CA ASN A 937 14.90 27.32 6.62
C ASN A 937 13.65 26.42 6.67
N PRO A 938 13.49 25.55 7.68
CA PRO A 938 12.32 24.66 7.74
C PRO A 938 11.05 25.40 8.20
N LEU A 939 9.91 25.04 7.59
CA LEU A 939 8.58 25.56 7.89
C LEU A 939 7.56 24.42 7.97
N LEU A 940 6.70 24.41 8.99
CA LEU A 940 5.48 23.58 8.99
C LEU A 940 4.25 24.44 8.75
N VAL A 941 3.35 23.94 7.92
CA VAL A 941 2.09 24.59 7.60
C VAL A 941 0.95 23.61 7.80
N GLU A 942 0.04 23.96 8.70
CA GLU A 942 -1.17 23.18 8.91
C GLU A 942 -2.29 23.62 7.97
N GLY A 943 -2.47 24.93 7.82
CA GLY A 943 -3.53 25.51 6.99
C GLY A 943 -3.71 27.00 7.23
N ILE A 944 -4.73 27.57 6.60
CA ILE A 944 -5.19 28.94 6.88
C ILE A 944 -6.58 28.92 7.51
N LEU A 945 -6.76 29.77 8.50
CA LEU A 945 -8.06 30.16 9.03
C LEU A 945 -8.53 31.41 8.29
N VAL A 946 -9.78 31.36 7.84
CA VAL A 946 -10.48 32.49 7.23
C VAL A 946 -11.67 32.85 8.10
N ILE A 947 -11.64 34.03 8.71
CA ILE A 947 -12.66 34.51 9.64
C ILE A 947 -13.14 35.91 9.20
N PRO A 948 -14.44 36.22 9.20
CA PRO A 948 -14.91 37.58 8.95
C PRO A 948 -14.24 38.58 9.91
N GLU A 949 -13.82 39.74 9.41
CA GLU A 949 -13.08 40.71 10.22
C GLU A 949 -13.85 41.15 11.47
N GLU A 950 -15.15 41.40 11.33
CA GLU A 950 -16.01 41.78 12.47
C GLU A 950 -16.11 40.70 13.54
N GLU A 951 -15.99 39.43 13.15
CA GLU A 951 -16.07 38.28 14.05
C GLU A 951 -14.72 38.05 14.73
N TYR A 952 -13.62 38.22 14.00
CA TYR A 952 -12.25 38.16 14.53
C TYR A 952 -12.02 39.19 15.63
N GLN A 953 -12.41 40.45 15.41
CA GLN A 953 -12.23 41.53 16.39
C GLN A 953 -13.04 41.33 17.68
N LYS A 954 -14.11 40.55 17.63
CA LYS A 954 -14.98 40.25 18.79
C LYS A 954 -14.69 38.87 19.39
N LEU A 955 -13.74 38.12 18.83
CA LEU A 955 -13.51 36.74 19.23
C LEU A 955 -12.92 36.68 20.64
N SER A 956 -13.70 36.11 21.54
CA SER A 956 -13.28 35.80 22.91
C SER A 956 -13.51 34.32 23.20
N ILE A 957 -12.96 33.86 24.32
CA ILE A 957 -13.28 32.54 24.84
C ILE A 957 -14.82 32.45 25.05
N PRO A 958 -15.48 31.37 24.61
CA PRO A 958 -16.91 31.19 24.80
C PRO A 958 -17.31 31.20 26.28
N GLU A 959 -18.53 31.65 26.59
CA GLU A 959 -19.00 31.81 27.98
C GLU A 959 -19.07 30.48 28.77
N ASN A 960 -19.28 29.37 28.07
CA ASN A 960 -19.30 28.02 28.65
C ASN A 960 -17.90 27.43 28.90
N VAL A 961 -16.83 28.20 28.65
CA VAL A 961 -15.44 27.74 28.84
C VAL A 961 -14.81 28.47 30.03
N HIS A 962 -14.34 27.69 31.00
CA HIS A 962 -13.79 28.19 32.25
C HIS A 962 -12.27 28.03 32.27
N LEU A 963 -11.56 29.16 32.24
CA LEU A 963 -10.11 29.22 32.38
C LEU A 963 -9.68 28.76 33.78
N LEU A 964 -8.77 27.79 33.83
CA LEU A 964 -8.13 27.29 35.04
C LEU A 964 -6.66 27.70 35.05
N ASP A 965 -6.16 28.08 36.23
CA ASP A 965 -4.74 28.28 36.48
C ASP A 965 -4.05 26.91 36.61
N SER A 966 -3.01 26.66 35.82
CA SER A 966 -2.25 25.41 35.84
C SER A 966 -1.52 25.16 37.17
N SER A 967 -1.26 26.21 37.96
CA SER A 967 -0.52 26.13 39.22
C SER A 967 -1.41 25.96 40.46
N THR A 968 -2.68 26.37 40.40
CA THR A 968 -3.59 26.39 41.56
C THR A 968 -5.01 25.86 41.28
N GLY A 969 -5.41 25.79 40.01
CA GLY A 969 -6.77 25.49 39.55
C GLY A 969 -7.07 24.01 39.26
N LEU A 970 -6.06 23.14 39.29
CA LEU A 970 -6.20 21.72 38.93
C LEU A 970 -6.45 20.77 40.12
N CYS A 971 -6.82 21.30 41.30
CA CYS A 971 -7.07 20.49 42.51
C CYS A 971 -8.55 20.05 42.67
N CYS A 972 -8.78 19.01 43.47
CA CYS A 972 -10.06 18.35 43.79
C CYS A 972 -11.21 19.25 44.34
N GLY A 973 -11.05 20.57 44.39
CA GLY A 973 -12.00 21.52 44.97
C GLY A 973 -12.15 22.86 44.25
N SER A 974 -11.56 23.04 43.06
CA SER A 974 -11.72 24.26 42.25
C SER A 974 -13.02 24.29 41.44
N VAL A 975 -13.60 23.12 41.16
CA VAL A 975 -14.96 23.00 40.61
C VAL A 975 -15.92 23.01 41.80
N LYS A 976 -16.48 24.17 42.13
CA LYS A 976 -17.72 24.21 42.92
C LYS A 976 -18.75 23.39 42.13
N GLN A 977 -19.12 22.24 42.66
CA GLN A 977 -20.43 21.67 42.35
C GLN A 977 -21.45 22.72 42.81
N ASP A 978 -21.95 23.56 41.90
CA ASP A 978 -23.17 24.30 42.17
C ASP A 978 -24.26 23.27 42.45
N GLU A 979 -24.87 23.39 43.64
CA GLU A 979 -25.86 22.48 44.23
C GLU A 979 -27.21 22.42 43.47
N THR A 980 -27.22 22.59 42.15
CA THR A 980 -28.42 22.47 41.32
C THR A 980 -28.20 21.48 40.19
N TRP A 981 -27.97 20.21 40.53
CA TRP A 981 -28.12 19.09 39.61
C TRP A 981 -29.08 18.08 40.25
N HIS A 982 -30.36 18.20 39.93
CA HIS A 982 -31.41 17.20 40.18
C HIS A 982 -32.03 16.76 38.87
#